data_AF-A0A6J3RF20-F1
#
_entry.id   AF-A0A6J3RF20-F1
#
_cell.length_a   1.000
_cell.length_b   1.000
_cell.length_c   1.000
_cell.angle_alpha   90.00
_cell.angle_beta   90.00
_cell.angle_gamma   90.00
#
_symmetry.space_group_name_H-M   'P 1'
#
loop_
_entity.id
_entity.type
_entity.pdbx_description
1 polymer ?
#
loop_
_entity_poly.entity_id
_entity_poly.type
_entity_poly.pdbx_seq_one_letter_code
_entity_poly.pdbx_strand_id
1 'polypeptide(L)'
;MIGEGSRGAILEMTLAKILYTSKTTQIIGMSATLNNVEDLQEFLQAEYYTSQFRPVELKEYLKIKDTIYEVDSKAENGMTFSRLLNYKYSDTLKKMDPDHLVALVTEVIPNYSCLVFCPTKKNCENVAEMICKILSKEYLKHKEKEKHEVIKNLKNISNGNLCPVLKHTIPFGVAYHHGGLTSDERKLLEEAYSAGVLCLFTCTSTLAAGVNLPARRVILRAPYVAKEFLKKNQYKQMIGRAGRAGIDSTGESILILQEKDKQQVLELISRPLENCYSQLVQEFTKGIHTLFLSLIGLKIATNLGDIYHFMSGTFFGVQQKILLKERSLWEITVESLRYLTEKGLLQNDTILTEKGLLQKDTIHGSEEEFQYSFHITKLGRASFKGAIDLAYCDSLYRDLKKGLEGLVLESLLHLIYLTTPYDMASQCHPDWMIYFRQFSQLSPAEQNVAVLLGVSENFIGKKASGQAIRKKVDKNIVNRLYLSFVLYTLLKETNIWSVSEKFNMPRGYIQNLLSGAATFSSCVLHFCEELEEFWVYRALLVELTKKLTYCVKAELIPLMEVTGVLEGRARQLYNAGYKSLMHLANANPEVLIKTIDHLSRRQAKQIVSSAKLLLHEKAEALQEEVEELLRLPSDFPGIVASSVEKA
;
A
#
# COMPACT_ATOMS: atom_id res chain seq x y z
N MET A 1 -1.10 -9.69 10.69
CA MET A 1 -1.31 -8.24 10.44
C MET A 1 -1.10 -7.38 11.68
N ILE A 2 -1.77 -7.62 12.82
CA ILE A 2 -1.53 -6.76 14.01
C ILE A 2 -0.06 -6.79 14.49
N GLY A 3 0.63 -7.92 14.31
CA GLY A 3 2.08 -8.05 14.53
C GLY A 3 2.98 -7.67 13.35
N GLU A 4 2.53 -6.86 12.37
CA GLU A 4 3.31 -6.52 11.16
C GLU A 4 3.56 -5.01 11.01
N GLY A 5 4.71 -4.53 11.52
CA GLY A 5 5.20 -3.15 11.32
C GLY A 5 4.16 -2.04 11.57
N SER A 6 4.26 -0.96 10.79
CA SER A 6 3.39 0.22 10.90
C SER A 6 1.91 -0.08 10.78
N ARG A 7 1.53 -0.96 9.85
CA ARG A 7 0.12 -1.36 9.65
C ARG A 7 -0.44 -2.06 10.88
N GLY A 8 0.38 -2.88 11.52
CA GLY A 8 0.04 -3.55 12.78
C GLY A 8 -0.20 -2.55 13.91
N ALA A 9 0.71 -1.58 14.06
CA ALA A 9 0.57 -0.49 15.02
C ALA A 9 -0.72 0.33 14.80
N ILE A 10 -1.02 0.73 13.55
CA ILE A 10 -2.24 1.49 13.22
C ILE A 10 -3.51 0.69 13.56
N LEU A 11 -3.52 -0.62 13.26
CA LEU A 11 -4.64 -1.49 13.58
C LEU A 11 -4.86 -1.58 15.10
N GLU A 12 -3.79 -1.79 15.86
CA GLU A 12 -3.83 -1.80 17.32
C GLU A 12 -4.34 -0.47 17.90
N MET A 13 -3.79 0.67 17.44
CA MET A 13 -4.22 2.01 17.85
C MET A 13 -5.72 2.24 17.59
N THR A 14 -6.21 1.75 16.45
CA THR A 14 -7.61 1.89 16.07
C THR A 14 -8.51 1.06 16.97
N LEU A 15 -8.17 -0.21 17.19
CA LEU A 15 -8.93 -1.12 18.04
C LEU A 15 -8.94 -0.64 19.50
N ALA A 16 -7.79 -0.21 20.03
CA ALA A 16 -7.69 0.33 21.38
C ALA A 16 -8.55 1.59 21.57
N LYS A 17 -8.59 2.49 20.58
CA LYS A 17 -9.48 3.68 20.61
C LYS A 17 -10.95 3.29 20.62
N ILE A 18 -11.35 2.32 19.80
CA ILE A 18 -12.73 1.83 19.78
C ILE A 18 -13.11 1.21 21.13
N LEU A 19 -12.27 0.32 21.67
CA LEU A 19 -12.52 -0.34 22.96
C LEU A 19 -12.59 0.65 24.12
N TYR A 20 -11.74 1.68 24.11
CA TYR A 20 -11.73 2.70 25.16
C TYR A 20 -12.95 3.62 25.09
N THR A 21 -13.39 4.01 23.88
CA THR A 21 -14.47 4.99 23.68
C THR A 21 -15.87 4.38 23.62
N SER A 22 -16.00 3.15 23.12
CA SER A 22 -17.28 2.48 22.90
C SER A 22 -17.30 1.11 23.57
N LYS A 23 -18.18 0.97 24.57
CA LYS A 23 -18.45 -0.31 25.24
C LYS A 23 -19.45 -1.19 24.49
N THR A 24 -20.10 -0.66 23.45
CA THR A 24 -21.19 -1.35 22.73
C THR A 24 -20.76 -1.87 21.36
N THR A 25 -19.60 -1.45 20.86
CA THR A 25 -19.12 -1.87 19.53
C THR A 25 -18.62 -3.31 19.58
N GLN A 26 -19.25 -4.19 18.81
CA GLN A 26 -18.78 -5.57 18.66
C GLN A 26 -17.57 -5.62 17.72
N ILE A 27 -16.50 -6.27 18.17
CA ILE A 27 -15.28 -6.51 17.37
C ILE A 27 -15.18 -7.99 17.06
N ILE A 28 -15.07 -8.34 15.78
CA ILE A 28 -14.89 -9.73 15.32
C ILE A 28 -13.54 -9.83 14.61
N GLY A 29 -12.60 -10.52 15.26
CA GLY A 29 -11.26 -10.79 14.71
C GLY A 29 -11.21 -12.10 13.93
N MET A 30 -10.56 -12.08 12.77
CA MET A 30 -10.22 -13.29 11.99
C MET A 30 -8.72 -13.31 11.74
N SER A 31 -8.06 -14.43 12.07
CA SER A 31 -6.61 -14.58 11.91
C SER A 31 -6.23 -15.97 11.40
N ALA A 32 -5.00 -16.09 10.91
CA ALA A 32 -4.34 -17.39 10.82
C ALA A 32 -4.07 -17.94 12.23
N THR A 33 -3.68 -19.21 12.34
CA THR A 33 -3.33 -19.84 13.62
C THR A 33 -2.10 -19.16 14.23
N LEU A 34 -2.23 -18.71 15.48
CA LEU A 34 -1.18 -18.06 16.27
C LEU A 34 -0.91 -18.88 17.54
N ASN A 35 0.27 -18.70 18.13
CA ASN A 35 0.65 -19.45 19.33
C ASN A 35 0.26 -18.74 20.65
N ASN A 36 0.14 -17.41 20.66
CA ASN A 36 -0.22 -16.60 21.82
C ASN A 36 -1.57 -15.88 21.61
N VAL A 37 -2.63 -16.66 21.40
CA VAL A 37 -3.96 -16.10 21.14
C VAL A 37 -4.55 -15.50 22.41
N GLU A 38 -4.14 -15.98 23.58
CA GLU A 38 -4.56 -15.53 24.89
C GLU A 38 -4.30 -14.02 25.07
N ASP A 39 -3.15 -13.52 24.63
CA ASP A 39 -2.83 -12.09 24.66
C ASP A 39 -3.85 -11.27 23.85
N LEU A 40 -4.32 -11.80 22.72
CA LEU A 40 -5.32 -11.15 21.87
C LEU A 40 -6.72 -11.23 22.49
N GLN A 41 -7.04 -12.31 23.19
CA GLN A 41 -8.30 -12.42 23.93
C GLN A 41 -8.37 -11.41 25.06
N GLU A 42 -7.29 -11.24 25.81
CA GLU A 42 -7.19 -10.23 26.87
C GLU A 42 -7.32 -8.82 26.30
N PHE A 43 -6.59 -8.51 25.23
CA PHE A 43 -6.66 -7.20 24.57
C PHE A 43 -8.06 -6.89 24.00
N LEU A 44 -8.65 -7.83 23.26
CA LEU A 44 -9.95 -7.61 22.59
C LEU A 44 -11.15 -7.87 23.49
N GLN A 45 -10.93 -8.39 24.71
CA GLN A 45 -11.97 -8.85 25.62
C GLN A 45 -12.94 -9.81 24.92
N ALA A 46 -12.39 -10.75 24.16
CA ALA A 46 -13.13 -11.56 23.21
C ALA A 46 -13.04 -13.06 23.50
N GLU A 47 -14.13 -13.77 23.20
CA GLU A 47 -14.13 -15.22 23.11
C GLU A 47 -13.27 -15.69 21.93
N TYR A 48 -12.63 -16.85 22.09
CA TYR A 48 -11.80 -17.46 21.06
C TYR A 48 -12.43 -18.74 20.53
N TYR A 49 -12.49 -18.83 19.21
CA TYR A 49 -12.86 -20.05 18.51
C TYR A 49 -11.73 -20.48 17.58
N THR A 50 -11.37 -21.76 17.64
CA THR A 50 -10.37 -22.36 16.76
C THR A 50 -10.88 -23.63 16.13
N SER A 51 -10.53 -23.81 14.85
CA SER A 51 -10.80 -25.03 14.13
C SER A 51 -9.65 -25.32 13.18
N GLN A 52 -9.17 -26.56 13.17
CA GLN A 52 -8.21 -27.04 12.18
C GLN A 52 -8.90 -27.56 10.91
N PHE A 53 -10.23 -27.40 10.81
CA PHE A 53 -10.97 -27.83 9.65
C PHE A 53 -10.49 -27.09 8.40
N ARG A 54 -10.09 -27.87 7.40
CA ARG A 54 -9.78 -27.40 6.05
C ARG A 54 -10.71 -28.10 5.07
N PRO A 55 -11.47 -27.36 4.23
CA PRO A 55 -12.42 -27.98 3.29
C PRO A 55 -11.75 -28.93 2.28
N VAL A 56 -10.48 -28.69 1.95
CA VAL A 56 -9.69 -29.48 1.01
C VAL A 56 -8.38 -29.86 1.68
N GLU A 57 -8.10 -31.16 1.77
CA GLU A 57 -6.86 -31.68 2.34
C GLU A 57 -5.64 -31.08 1.63
N LEU A 58 -4.65 -30.60 2.40
CA LEU A 58 -3.38 -30.09 1.87
C LEU A 58 -2.29 -31.14 2.04
N LYS A 59 -1.72 -31.60 0.93
CA LYS A 59 -0.54 -32.45 0.90
C LYS A 59 0.72 -31.61 0.65
N GLU A 60 1.67 -31.68 1.57
CA GLU A 60 2.93 -30.94 1.51
C GLU A 60 4.05 -31.86 1.00
N TYR A 61 4.76 -31.44 -0.06
CA TYR A 61 5.85 -32.20 -0.66
C TYR A 61 7.13 -31.39 -0.76
N LEU A 62 8.27 -32.08 -0.68
CA LEU A 62 9.61 -31.55 -0.91
C LEU A 62 10.23 -32.26 -2.11
N LYS A 63 10.76 -31.50 -3.06
CA LYS A 63 11.49 -32.06 -4.21
C LYS A 63 12.99 -31.82 -4.03
N ILE A 64 13.76 -32.91 -3.99
CA ILE A 64 15.23 -32.87 -3.96
C ILE A 64 15.73 -33.67 -5.16
N LYS A 65 16.41 -32.99 -6.10
CA LYS A 65 16.76 -33.56 -7.42
C LYS A 65 15.50 -34.12 -8.07
N ASP A 66 15.47 -35.41 -8.42
CA ASP A 66 14.34 -36.07 -9.08
C ASP A 66 13.39 -36.80 -8.11
N THR A 67 13.67 -36.74 -6.81
CA THR A 67 12.85 -37.42 -5.80
C THR A 67 11.89 -36.44 -5.13
N ILE A 68 10.63 -36.86 -5.01
CA ILE A 68 9.58 -36.15 -4.28
C ILE A 68 9.35 -36.90 -2.96
N TYR A 69 9.43 -36.15 -1.86
CA TYR A 69 9.16 -36.60 -0.51
C TYR A 69 7.88 -35.95 0.00
N GLU A 70 7.08 -36.68 0.76
CA GLU A 70 5.95 -36.13 1.51
C GLU A 70 6.45 -35.62 2.85
N VAL A 71 5.97 -34.45 3.27
CA VAL A 71 6.26 -33.89 4.59
C VAL A 71 5.48 -34.72 5.62
N ASP A 72 6.21 -35.37 6.51
CA ASP A 72 5.65 -36.22 7.54
C ASP A 72 6.30 -35.90 8.88
N SER A 73 5.57 -35.22 9.75
CA SER A 73 6.05 -34.84 11.08
C SER A 73 6.28 -36.03 12.01
N LYS A 74 5.80 -37.24 11.67
CA LYS A 74 6.00 -38.45 12.46
C LYS A 74 7.26 -39.23 12.06
N ALA A 75 7.81 -38.95 10.88
CA ALA A 75 9.03 -39.60 10.40
C ALA A 75 10.27 -39.02 11.09
N GLU A 76 11.28 -39.86 11.34
CA GLU A 76 12.54 -39.48 12.01
C GLU A 76 13.27 -38.33 11.28
N ASN A 77 13.17 -38.29 9.95
CA ASN A 77 13.77 -37.26 9.11
C ASN A 77 12.79 -36.14 8.70
N GLY A 78 11.58 -36.11 9.26
CA GLY A 78 10.52 -35.15 8.94
C GLY A 78 9.93 -35.28 7.52
N MET A 79 10.31 -36.32 6.78
CA MET A 79 9.84 -36.57 5.41
C MET A 79 9.90 -38.06 5.06
N THR A 80 8.99 -38.51 4.20
CA THR A 80 8.93 -39.89 3.68
C THR A 80 9.02 -39.89 2.16
N PHE A 81 9.63 -40.94 1.58
CA PHE A 81 9.69 -41.07 0.12
C PHE A 81 8.27 -41.21 -0.44
N SER A 82 7.92 -40.37 -1.41
CA SER A 82 6.62 -40.44 -2.09
C SER A 82 6.77 -41.05 -3.48
N ARG A 83 7.53 -40.41 -4.37
CA ARG A 83 7.74 -40.91 -5.75
C ARG A 83 8.95 -40.29 -6.42
N LEU A 84 9.38 -40.91 -7.53
CA LEU A 84 10.33 -40.31 -8.47
C LEU A 84 9.58 -39.49 -9.53
N LEU A 85 10.14 -38.35 -9.89
CA LEU A 85 9.67 -37.52 -11.00
C LEU A 85 10.18 -38.12 -12.31
N ASN A 86 9.38 -39.02 -12.89
CA ASN A 86 9.73 -39.68 -14.14
C ASN A 86 9.27 -38.83 -15.34
N TYR A 87 10.12 -37.90 -15.79
CA TYR A 87 9.86 -37.11 -17.00
C TYR A 87 11.07 -37.17 -17.93
N LYS A 88 10.83 -37.54 -19.19
CA LYS A 88 11.90 -37.71 -20.20
C LYS A 88 12.29 -36.35 -20.78
N TYR A 89 13.27 -35.68 -20.16
CA TYR A 89 13.91 -34.51 -20.75
C TYR A 89 15.01 -34.94 -21.73
N SER A 90 15.04 -34.31 -22.91
CA SER A 90 16.26 -34.31 -23.75
C SER A 90 17.35 -33.48 -23.08
N ASP A 91 18.63 -33.71 -23.45
CA ASP A 91 19.75 -32.97 -22.85
C ASP A 91 19.65 -31.45 -23.02
N THR A 92 19.05 -31.01 -24.13
CA THR A 92 18.77 -29.59 -24.39
C THR A 92 17.74 -29.03 -23.40
N LEU A 93 16.66 -29.78 -23.13
CA LEU A 93 15.64 -29.37 -22.19
C LEU A 93 16.14 -29.38 -20.75
N LYS A 94 17.00 -30.34 -20.37
CA LYS A 94 17.63 -30.39 -19.03
C LYS A 94 18.46 -29.15 -18.72
N LYS A 95 19.15 -28.59 -19.73
CA LYS A 95 19.91 -27.34 -19.57
C LYS A 95 18.99 -26.13 -19.36
N MET A 96 17.80 -26.14 -19.95
CA MET A 96 16.83 -25.05 -19.81
C MET A 96 16.04 -25.10 -18.50
N ASP A 97 15.64 -26.30 -18.08
CA ASP A 97 14.84 -26.54 -16.87
C ASP A 97 15.53 -27.60 -15.99
N PRO A 98 16.64 -27.24 -15.33
CA PRO A 98 17.41 -28.17 -14.50
C PRO A 98 16.64 -28.65 -13.26
N ASP A 99 15.60 -27.90 -12.86
CA ASP A 99 14.78 -28.20 -11.70
C ASP A 99 13.58 -29.10 -12.06
N HIS A 100 13.43 -29.51 -13.33
CA HIS A 100 12.28 -30.26 -13.85
C HIS A 100 10.92 -29.64 -13.44
N LEU A 101 10.85 -28.31 -13.45
CA LEU A 101 9.64 -27.55 -13.08
C LEU A 101 8.50 -27.82 -14.07
N VAL A 102 8.78 -27.92 -15.37
CA VAL A 102 7.74 -28.13 -16.39
C VAL A 102 7.09 -29.51 -16.22
N ALA A 103 7.83 -30.54 -15.79
CA ALA A 103 7.25 -31.83 -15.43
C ALA A 103 6.21 -31.70 -14.30
N LEU A 104 6.54 -30.98 -13.22
CA LEU A 104 5.59 -30.75 -12.12
C LEU A 104 4.37 -29.95 -12.56
N VAL A 105 4.55 -28.98 -13.45
CA VAL A 105 3.47 -28.13 -13.95
C VAL A 105 2.52 -28.92 -14.86
N THR A 106 3.07 -29.70 -15.80
CA THR A 106 2.30 -30.42 -16.83
C THR A 106 1.47 -31.59 -16.29
N GLU A 107 1.75 -32.06 -15.08
CA GLU A 107 0.89 -33.02 -14.38
C GLU A 107 -0.50 -32.45 -14.04
N VAL A 108 -0.65 -31.12 -13.94
CA VAL A 108 -1.90 -30.47 -13.53
C VAL A 108 -2.53 -29.59 -14.60
N ILE A 109 -1.73 -28.83 -15.37
CA ILE A 109 -2.26 -27.97 -16.44
C ILE A 109 -2.55 -28.79 -17.71
N PRO A 110 -3.52 -28.39 -18.56
CA PRO A 110 -4.41 -27.23 -18.43
C PRO A 110 -5.70 -27.50 -17.63
N ASN A 111 -5.93 -28.75 -17.21
CA ASN A 111 -7.20 -29.18 -16.58
C ASN A 111 -7.40 -28.56 -15.19
N TYR A 112 -6.31 -28.36 -14.47
CA TYR A 112 -6.27 -27.75 -13.15
C TYR A 112 -5.36 -26.53 -13.14
N SER A 113 -5.50 -25.70 -12.11
CA SER A 113 -4.73 -24.48 -11.96
C SER A 113 -3.47 -24.69 -11.11
N CYS A 114 -2.39 -24.00 -11.47
CA CYS A 114 -1.09 -24.06 -10.80
C CYS A 114 -0.61 -22.65 -10.43
N LEU A 115 0.02 -22.50 -9.27
CA LEU A 115 0.80 -21.32 -8.91
C LEU A 115 2.26 -21.72 -8.75
N VAL A 116 3.18 -20.93 -9.29
CA VAL A 116 4.62 -21.10 -9.12
C VAL A 116 5.17 -19.84 -8.45
N PHE A 117 5.55 -19.94 -7.19
CA PHE A 117 6.20 -18.86 -6.46
C PHE A 117 7.69 -18.80 -6.81
N CYS A 118 8.13 -17.63 -7.27
CA CYS A 118 9.52 -17.34 -7.64
C CYS A 118 10.12 -16.25 -6.73
N PRO A 119 11.44 -16.27 -6.48
CA PRO A 119 12.07 -15.33 -5.53
C PRO A 119 12.03 -13.85 -5.97
N THR A 120 12.09 -13.57 -7.28
CA THR A 120 12.16 -12.20 -7.80
C THR A 120 11.18 -11.96 -8.95
N LYS A 121 10.82 -10.68 -9.19
CA LYS A 121 9.96 -10.26 -10.30
C LYS A 121 10.49 -10.77 -11.65
N LYS A 122 11.79 -10.56 -11.90
CA LYS A 122 12.43 -11.01 -13.14
C LYS A 122 12.45 -12.53 -13.29
N ASN A 123 12.59 -13.26 -12.19
CA ASN A 123 12.51 -14.72 -12.22
C ASN A 123 11.11 -15.19 -12.63
N CYS A 124 10.04 -14.51 -12.19
CA CYS A 124 8.67 -14.84 -12.61
C CYS A 124 8.51 -14.74 -14.13
N GLU A 125 8.95 -13.63 -14.73
CA GLU A 125 8.90 -13.41 -16.19
C GLU A 125 9.69 -14.50 -16.92
N ASN A 126 10.96 -14.73 -16.53
CA ASN A 126 11.84 -15.69 -17.19
C ASN A 126 11.30 -17.12 -17.09
N VAL A 127 10.74 -17.51 -15.94
CA VAL A 127 10.16 -18.84 -15.74
C VAL A 127 8.90 -19.02 -16.57
N ALA A 128 8.05 -17.99 -16.69
CA ALA A 128 6.87 -18.07 -17.55
C ALA A 128 7.26 -18.29 -19.01
N GLU A 129 8.26 -17.57 -19.52
CA GLU A 129 8.77 -17.77 -20.89
C GLU A 129 9.42 -19.14 -21.07
N MET A 130 10.21 -19.59 -20.09
CA MET A 130 10.86 -20.91 -20.12
C MET A 130 9.81 -22.03 -20.20
N ILE A 131 8.75 -21.96 -19.38
CA ILE A 131 7.65 -22.94 -19.42
C ILE A 131 7.03 -22.98 -20.83
N CYS A 132 6.67 -21.82 -21.39
CA CYS A 132 6.04 -21.74 -22.72
C CYS A 132 6.94 -22.27 -23.85
N LYS A 133 8.26 -22.15 -23.74
CA LYS A 133 9.22 -22.71 -24.72
C LYS A 133 9.24 -24.24 -24.71
N ILE A 134 8.92 -24.87 -23.59
CA ILE A 134 8.98 -26.33 -23.40
C ILE A 134 7.60 -26.97 -23.60
N LEU A 135 6.51 -26.26 -23.30
CA LEU A 135 5.15 -26.76 -23.47
C LEU A 135 4.81 -27.14 -24.92
N SER A 136 3.97 -28.17 -25.07
CA SER A 136 3.40 -28.57 -26.37
C SER A 136 2.63 -27.41 -27.00
N LYS A 137 2.64 -27.32 -28.34
CA LYS A 137 1.85 -26.33 -29.08
C LYS A 137 0.34 -26.56 -28.97
N GLU A 138 -0.11 -27.71 -28.47
CA GLU A 138 -1.53 -28.00 -28.23
C GLU A 138 -2.17 -27.04 -27.22
N TYR A 139 -1.39 -26.52 -26.27
CA TYR A 139 -1.84 -25.53 -25.30
C TYR A 139 -2.33 -24.22 -25.94
N LEU A 140 -1.88 -23.91 -27.17
CA LEU A 140 -2.34 -22.75 -27.93
C LEU A 140 -3.81 -22.86 -28.33
N LYS A 141 -4.31 -24.09 -28.55
CA LYS A 141 -5.69 -24.35 -28.97
C LYS A 141 -6.68 -24.35 -27.79
N HIS A 142 -6.20 -24.62 -26.57
CA HIS A 142 -7.05 -24.64 -25.38
C HIS A 142 -7.56 -23.24 -25.04
N LYS A 143 -8.88 -23.02 -25.05
CA LYS A 143 -9.54 -21.72 -24.76
C LYS A 143 -8.96 -20.55 -25.57
N GLU A 144 -8.67 -20.80 -26.84
CA GLU A 144 -7.98 -19.83 -27.72
C GLU A 144 -8.75 -18.49 -27.84
N LYS A 145 -10.08 -18.55 -27.99
CA LYS A 145 -10.91 -17.35 -28.15
C LYS A 145 -10.89 -16.47 -26.90
N GLU A 146 -11.02 -17.08 -25.72
CA GLU A 146 -11.00 -16.39 -24.44
C GLU A 146 -9.62 -15.80 -24.15
N LYS A 147 -8.54 -16.51 -24.49
CA LYS A 147 -7.17 -15.98 -24.37
C LYS A 147 -6.93 -14.77 -25.28
N HIS A 148 -7.46 -14.78 -26.50
CA HIS A 148 -7.40 -13.62 -27.39
C HIS A 148 -8.15 -12.42 -26.81
N GLU A 149 -9.30 -12.65 -26.16
CA GLU A 149 -10.06 -11.59 -25.50
C GLU A 149 -9.30 -10.99 -24.31
N VAL A 150 -8.60 -11.81 -23.51
CA VAL A 150 -7.71 -11.32 -22.44
C VAL A 150 -6.61 -10.41 -23.03
N ILE A 151 -5.96 -10.83 -24.11
CA ILE A 151 -4.93 -10.03 -24.80
C ILE A 151 -5.51 -8.70 -25.31
N LYS A 152 -6.70 -8.73 -25.90
CA LYS A 152 -7.40 -7.54 -26.40
C LYS A 152 -7.73 -6.58 -25.26
N ASN A 153 -8.26 -7.08 -24.15
CA ASN A 153 -8.60 -6.27 -22.98
C ASN A 153 -7.36 -5.64 -22.33
N LEU A 154 -6.25 -6.39 -22.21
CA LEU A 154 -4.97 -5.86 -21.74
C LEU A 154 -4.44 -4.73 -22.63
N LYS A 155 -4.56 -4.86 -23.96
CA LYS A 155 -4.20 -3.80 -24.90
C LYS A 155 -5.10 -2.57 -24.74
N ASN A 156 -6.41 -2.77 -24.60
CA ASN A 156 -7.37 -1.67 -24.47
C ASN A 156 -7.08 -0.79 -23.26
N ILE A 157 -6.79 -1.39 -22.09
CA ILE A 157 -6.44 -0.63 -20.88
C ILE A 157 -5.04 0.01 -20.95
N SER A 158 -4.17 -0.50 -21.81
CA SER A 158 -2.77 -0.07 -21.94
C SER A 158 -2.52 0.87 -23.12
N ASN A 159 -3.57 1.52 -23.63
CA ASN A 159 -3.50 2.39 -24.82
C ASN A 159 -2.84 1.68 -26.03
N GLY A 160 -3.17 0.41 -26.26
CA GLY A 160 -2.65 -0.41 -27.34
C GLY A 160 -1.36 -1.17 -27.01
N ASN A 161 -0.69 -0.85 -25.91
CA ASN A 161 0.54 -1.52 -25.50
C ASN A 161 0.26 -2.89 -24.86
N LEU A 162 1.22 -3.80 -24.97
CA LEU A 162 1.16 -5.10 -24.31
C LEU A 162 2.57 -5.55 -23.97
N CYS A 163 2.75 -6.10 -22.77
CA CYS A 163 4.03 -6.62 -22.36
C CYS A 163 4.47 -7.75 -23.31
N PRO A 164 5.70 -7.72 -23.87
CA PRO A 164 6.19 -8.76 -24.77
C PRO A 164 6.10 -10.17 -24.17
N VAL A 165 6.39 -10.30 -22.87
CA VAL A 165 6.30 -11.58 -22.15
C VAL A 165 4.86 -12.08 -22.12
N LEU A 166 3.90 -11.24 -21.68
CA LEU A 166 2.47 -11.62 -21.63
C LEU A 166 1.91 -11.93 -23.02
N LYS A 167 2.35 -11.20 -24.06
CA LYS A 167 1.99 -11.46 -25.46
C LYS A 167 2.37 -12.88 -25.88
N HIS A 168 3.49 -13.40 -25.40
CA HIS A 168 3.96 -14.74 -25.71
C HIS A 168 3.36 -15.82 -24.79
N THR A 169 3.15 -15.52 -23.51
CA THR A 169 2.77 -16.53 -22.50
C THR A 169 1.25 -16.77 -22.42
N ILE A 170 0.42 -15.73 -22.53
CA ILE A 170 -1.05 -15.85 -22.43
C ILE A 170 -1.64 -16.86 -23.43
N PRO A 171 -1.18 -16.95 -24.70
CA PRO A 171 -1.65 -17.97 -25.63
C PRO A 171 -1.51 -19.41 -25.12
N PHE A 172 -0.52 -19.70 -24.27
CA PHE A 172 -0.33 -21.01 -23.64
C PHE A 172 -1.18 -21.21 -22.36
N GLY A 173 -1.93 -20.18 -21.92
CA GLY A 173 -2.64 -20.19 -20.63
C GLY A 173 -1.73 -19.89 -19.45
N VAL A 174 -0.55 -19.33 -19.70
CA VAL A 174 0.47 -18.99 -18.71
C VAL A 174 0.59 -17.47 -18.60
N ALA A 175 0.74 -16.95 -17.39
CA ALA A 175 1.09 -15.55 -17.18
C ALA A 175 2.00 -15.39 -15.95
N TYR A 176 2.59 -14.22 -15.79
CA TYR A 176 3.29 -13.87 -14.56
C TYR A 176 2.48 -12.84 -13.75
N HIS A 177 2.69 -12.80 -12.43
CA HIS A 177 2.00 -11.89 -11.53
C HIS A 177 2.94 -11.36 -10.44
N HIS A 178 3.20 -10.05 -10.47
CA HIS A 178 3.96 -9.36 -9.42
C HIS A 178 3.65 -7.86 -9.41
N GLY A 179 4.10 -7.16 -8.37
CA GLY A 179 3.96 -5.69 -8.21
C GLY A 179 4.83 -4.85 -9.16
N GLY A 180 5.02 -5.31 -10.40
CA GLY A 180 5.59 -4.54 -11.52
C GLY A 180 4.57 -4.32 -12.63
N LEU A 181 3.49 -5.11 -12.62
CA LEU A 181 2.25 -4.86 -13.37
C LEU A 181 1.44 -3.78 -12.66
N THR A 182 0.67 -3.04 -13.44
CA THR A 182 -0.36 -2.13 -12.91
C THR A 182 -1.47 -2.91 -12.20
N SER A 183 -2.27 -2.22 -11.38
CA SER A 183 -3.43 -2.81 -10.69
C SER A 183 -4.46 -3.36 -11.68
N ASP A 184 -4.71 -2.66 -12.78
CA ASP A 184 -5.68 -3.07 -13.80
C ASP A 184 -5.19 -4.29 -14.58
N GLU A 185 -3.90 -4.35 -14.95
CA GLU A 185 -3.30 -5.55 -15.55
C GLU A 185 -3.44 -6.76 -14.61
N ARG A 186 -3.14 -6.58 -13.31
CA ARG A 186 -3.26 -7.66 -12.32
C ARG A 186 -4.69 -8.16 -12.22
N LYS A 187 -5.66 -7.25 -12.09
CA LYS A 187 -7.08 -7.60 -11.97
C LYS A 187 -7.58 -8.41 -13.17
N LEU A 188 -7.27 -7.99 -14.41
CA LEU A 188 -7.66 -8.73 -15.62
C LEU A 188 -7.05 -10.14 -15.67
N LEU A 189 -5.78 -10.27 -15.28
CA LEU A 189 -5.13 -11.57 -15.22
C LEU A 189 -5.76 -12.46 -14.14
N GLU A 190 -6.02 -11.92 -12.95
CA GLU A 190 -6.66 -12.64 -11.83
C GLU A 190 -8.06 -13.13 -12.19
N GLU A 191 -8.86 -12.32 -12.89
CA GLU A 191 -10.17 -12.69 -13.42
C GLU A 191 -10.05 -13.82 -14.45
N ALA A 192 -9.09 -13.72 -15.38
CA ALA A 192 -8.84 -14.75 -16.39
C ALA A 192 -8.37 -16.08 -15.77
N TYR A 193 -7.58 -16.02 -14.70
CA TYR A 193 -7.16 -17.20 -13.94
C TYR A 193 -8.32 -17.85 -13.19
N SER A 194 -9.15 -17.04 -12.54
CA SER A 194 -10.33 -17.51 -11.81
C SER A 194 -11.35 -18.18 -12.76
N ALA A 195 -11.48 -17.67 -13.99
CA ALA A 195 -12.28 -18.28 -15.05
C ALA A 195 -11.62 -19.53 -15.70
N GLY A 196 -10.39 -19.88 -15.28
CA GLY A 196 -9.60 -20.98 -15.83
C GLY A 196 -9.20 -20.78 -17.29
N VAL A 197 -9.20 -19.54 -17.79
CA VAL A 197 -8.63 -19.17 -19.10
C VAL A 197 -7.11 -19.21 -19.03
N LEU A 198 -6.56 -18.71 -17.92
CA LEU A 198 -5.18 -18.94 -17.50
C LEU A 198 -5.16 -20.10 -16.52
N CYS A 199 -4.30 -21.08 -16.76
CA CYS A 199 -4.13 -22.25 -15.89
C CYS A 199 -2.87 -22.15 -15.02
N LEU A 200 -1.96 -21.21 -15.30
CA LEU A 200 -0.73 -21.05 -14.53
C LEU A 200 -0.35 -19.60 -14.30
N PHE A 201 0.01 -19.27 -13.05
CA PHE A 201 0.80 -18.09 -12.74
C PHE A 201 2.19 -18.42 -12.24
N THR A 202 3.19 -17.71 -12.74
CA THR A 202 4.46 -17.49 -12.03
C THR A 202 4.36 -16.20 -11.23
N CYS A 203 4.65 -16.21 -9.93
CA CYS A 203 4.34 -15.06 -9.08
C CYS A 203 5.35 -14.84 -7.95
N THR A 204 5.41 -13.61 -7.45
CA THR A 204 6.16 -13.28 -6.23
C THR A 204 5.33 -13.50 -4.97
N SER A 205 5.98 -13.52 -3.81
CA SER A 205 5.34 -13.63 -2.49
C SER A 205 4.21 -12.62 -2.23
N THR A 206 4.23 -11.47 -2.92
CA THR A 206 3.16 -10.45 -2.82
C THR A 206 1.78 -10.99 -3.16
N LEU A 207 1.67 -12.00 -4.03
CA LEU A 207 0.39 -12.64 -4.33
C LEU A 207 -0.14 -13.39 -3.11
N ALA A 208 0.74 -13.93 -2.25
CA ALA A 208 0.39 -14.76 -1.10
C ALA A 208 -0.51 -14.05 -0.06
N ALA A 209 -0.36 -12.73 0.07
CA ALA A 209 -1.12 -11.91 1.02
C ALA A 209 -2.22 -11.06 0.36
N GLY A 210 -2.23 -10.92 -0.98
CA GLY A 210 -2.94 -9.83 -1.64
C GLY A 210 -4.33 -10.14 -2.19
N VAL A 211 -4.58 -11.38 -2.64
CA VAL A 211 -5.81 -11.73 -3.39
C VAL A 211 -6.25 -13.16 -3.10
N ASN A 212 -7.54 -13.48 -3.19
CA ASN A 212 -8.02 -14.85 -3.00
C ASN A 212 -7.96 -15.65 -4.31
N LEU A 213 -6.79 -16.19 -4.62
CA LEU A 213 -6.56 -17.05 -5.78
C LEU A 213 -6.06 -18.43 -5.34
N PRO A 214 -6.98 -19.39 -5.15
CA PRO A 214 -6.61 -20.77 -4.86
C PRO A 214 -6.24 -21.53 -6.15
N ALA A 215 -5.40 -22.55 -6.01
CA ALA A 215 -4.92 -23.38 -7.10
C ALA A 215 -4.88 -24.85 -6.71
N ARG A 216 -5.05 -25.78 -7.65
CA ARG A 216 -4.91 -27.21 -7.34
C ARG A 216 -3.51 -27.54 -6.81
N ARG A 217 -2.49 -26.95 -7.43
CA ARG A 217 -1.09 -27.12 -7.05
C ARG A 217 -0.38 -25.79 -6.84
N VAL A 218 0.41 -25.70 -5.79
CA VAL A 218 1.31 -24.59 -5.49
C VAL A 218 2.75 -25.11 -5.51
N ILE A 219 3.63 -24.48 -6.27
CA ILE A 219 5.04 -24.84 -6.36
C ILE A 219 5.86 -23.67 -5.85
N LEU A 220 6.74 -23.88 -4.86
CA LEU A 220 7.73 -22.91 -4.43
C LEU A 220 9.04 -23.30 -5.10
N ARG A 221 9.56 -22.45 -5.99
CA ARG A 221 10.77 -22.77 -6.76
C ARG A 221 12.04 -22.78 -5.89
N ALA A 222 12.04 -22.02 -4.81
CA ALA A 222 13.15 -21.96 -3.86
C ALA A 222 12.63 -21.51 -2.49
N PRO A 223 13.34 -21.82 -1.39
CA PRO A 223 12.95 -21.42 -0.04
C PRO A 223 13.33 -19.96 0.29
N TYR A 224 13.31 -19.08 -0.72
CA TYR A 224 13.80 -17.70 -0.61
C TYR A 224 12.82 -16.69 -1.21
N VAL A 225 12.70 -15.53 -0.57
CA VAL A 225 12.09 -14.31 -1.14
C VAL A 225 13.21 -13.31 -1.36
N ALA A 226 13.44 -12.94 -2.63
CA ALA A 226 14.64 -12.25 -3.06
C ALA A 226 15.93 -12.97 -2.60
N LYS A 227 16.56 -12.51 -1.52
CA LYS A 227 17.76 -13.10 -0.91
C LYS A 227 17.54 -13.64 0.50
N GLU A 228 16.36 -13.39 1.07
CA GLU A 228 16.05 -13.77 2.45
C GLU A 228 15.37 -15.13 2.47
N PHE A 229 15.74 -15.96 3.43
CA PHE A 229 15.11 -17.26 3.64
C PHE A 229 13.67 -17.08 4.15
N LEU A 230 12.76 -17.96 3.72
CA LEU A 230 11.34 -17.87 4.07
C LEU A 230 11.12 -17.92 5.58
N LYS A 231 10.21 -17.05 6.07
CA LYS A 231 9.61 -17.19 7.40
C LYS A 231 8.47 -18.21 7.38
N LYS A 232 8.13 -18.78 8.54
CA LYS A 232 7.12 -19.84 8.62
C LYS A 232 5.75 -19.31 8.17
N ASN A 233 5.41 -18.09 8.57
CA ASN A 233 4.19 -17.43 8.14
C ASN A 233 4.10 -17.27 6.60
N GLN A 234 5.17 -16.84 5.94
CA GLN A 234 5.25 -16.66 4.49
C GLN A 234 5.09 -18.00 3.78
N TYR A 235 5.79 -19.03 4.26
CA TYR A 235 5.65 -20.39 3.73
C TYR A 235 4.20 -20.88 3.82
N LYS A 236 3.58 -20.80 5.01
CA LYS A 236 2.19 -21.24 5.21
C LYS A 236 1.17 -20.41 4.41
N GLN A 237 1.38 -19.11 4.23
CA GLN A 237 0.54 -18.27 3.37
C GLN A 237 0.61 -18.67 1.89
N MET A 238 1.79 -19.06 1.40
CA MET A 238 1.97 -19.52 0.02
C MET A 238 1.30 -20.88 -0.20
N ILE A 239 1.66 -21.90 0.59
CA ILE A 239 1.11 -23.25 0.42
C ILE A 239 -0.38 -23.33 0.77
N GLY A 240 -0.86 -22.41 1.62
CA GLY A 240 -2.26 -22.31 2.00
C GLY A 240 -3.20 -22.10 0.80
N ARG A 241 -2.67 -21.65 -0.34
CA ARG A 241 -3.42 -21.46 -1.59
C ARG A 241 -3.66 -22.75 -2.38
N ALA A 242 -3.05 -23.86 -1.97
CA ALA A 242 -3.27 -25.14 -2.61
C ALA A 242 -4.64 -25.75 -2.20
N GLY A 243 -5.41 -26.20 -3.18
CA GLY A 243 -6.76 -26.74 -3.04
C GLY A 243 -7.85 -25.66 -3.19
N ARG A 244 -8.70 -25.81 -4.21
CA ARG A 244 -9.89 -24.96 -4.43
C ARG A 244 -11.11 -25.57 -3.74
N ALA A 245 -11.62 -24.90 -2.72
CA ALA A 245 -12.80 -25.34 -1.98
C ALA A 245 -14.00 -25.55 -2.93
N GLY A 246 -14.67 -26.70 -2.81
CA GLY A 246 -15.82 -27.08 -3.64
C GLY A 246 -15.48 -27.53 -5.07
N ILE A 247 -14.20 -27.54 -5.48
CA ILE A 247 -13.77 -27.97 -6.82
C ILE A 247 -12.77 -29.12 -6.74
N ASP A 248 -11.71 -28.95 -5.96
CA ASP A 248 -10.63 -29.94 -5.87
C ASP A 248 -10.86 -30.89 -4.69
N SER A 249 -10.55 -32.19 -4.89
CA SER A 249 -10.56 -33.20 -3.82
C SER A 249 -9.40 -33.05 -2.82
N THR A 250 -8.25 -32.60 -3.32
CA THR A 250 -7.00 -32.38 -2.56
C THR A 250 -6.27 -31.17 -3.13
N GLY A 251 -5.44 -30.52 -2.33
CA GLY A 251 -4.52 -29.48 -2.72
C GLY A 251 -3.09 -29.94 -2.49
N GLU A 252 -2.18 -29.62 -3.40
CA GLU A 252 -0.79 -30.06 -3.30
C GLU A 252 0.15 -28.85 -3.25
N SER A 253 1.12 -28.90 -2.36
CA SER A 253 2.24 -27.95 -2.37
C SER A 253 3.56 -28.68 -2.59
N ILE A 254 4.43 -28.14 -3.44
CA ILE A 254 5.75 -28.73 -3.72
C ILE A 254 6.80 -27.63 -3.56
N LEU A 255 7.69 -27.79 -2.59
CA LEU A 255 8.86 -26.93 -2.42
C LEU A 255 10.09 -27.59 -3.05
N ILE A 256 10.68 -26.93 -4.06
CA ILE A 256 11.91 -27.38 -4.71
C ILE A 256 13.10 -26.96 -3.85
N LEU A 257 13.95 -27.92 -3.53
CA LEU A 257 15.09 -27.77 -2.63
C LEU A 257 16.40 -28.17 -3.29
N GLN A 258 17.44 -27.43 -2.94
CA GLN A 258 18.82 -27.86 -3.10
C GLN A 258 19.26 -28.58 -1.82
N GLU A 259 20.20 -29.51 -1.92
CA GLU A 259 20.64 -30.33 -0.77
C GLU A 259 21.10 -29.47 0.42
N LYS A 260 21.77 -28.35 0.12
CA LYS A 260 22.25 -27.38 1.12
C LYS A 260 21.14 -26.74 1.97
N ASP A 261 19.92 -26.64 1.43
CA ASP A 261 18.80 -25.93 2.08
C ASP A 261 17.92 -26.91 2.88
N LYS A 262 18.16 -28.21 2.77
CA LYS A 262 17.30 -29.28 3.30
C LYS A 262 17.05 -29.16 4.80
N GLN A 263 18.12 -29.04 5.60
CA GLN A 263 18.01 -28.96 7.06
C GLN A 263 17.23 -27.71 7.49
N GLN A 264 17.56 -26.55 6.91
CA GLN A 264 16.92 -25.29 7.24
C GLN A 264 15.41 -25.29 6.90
N VAL A 265 15.02 -25.99 5.84
CA VAL A 265 13.60 -26.14 5.46
C VAL A 265 12.86 -27.13 6.37
N LEU A 266 13.49 -28.23 6.78
CA LEU A 266 12.90 -29.13 7.77
C LEU A 266 12.64 -28.39 9.09
N GLU A 267 13.59 -27.58 9.54
CA GLU A 267 13.41 -26.71 10.72
C GLU A 267 12.29 -25.68 10.50
N LEU A 268 12.18 -25.09 9.31
CA LEU A 268 11.11 -24.14 8.98
C LEU A 268 9.72 -24.77 9.13
N ILE A 269 9.57 -26.01 8.67
CA ILE A 269 8.30 -26.74 8.69
C ILE A 269 7.96 -27.19 10.11
N SER A 270 8.94 -27.69 10.87
CA SER A 270 8.76 -28.24 12.22
C SER A 270 8.67 -27.20 13.32
N ARG A 271 9.17 -25.97 13.09
CA ARG A 271 9.09 -24.85 14.04
C ARG A 271 7.68 -24.67 14.60
N PRO A 272 7.48 -24.20 15.84
CA PRO A 272 6.15 -23.85 16.34
C PRO A 272 5.52 -22.70 15.55
N LEU A 273 4.23 -22.44 15.75
CA LEU A 273 3.57 -21.27 15.18
C LEU A 273 4.21 -19.99 15.74
N GLU A 274 4.16 -18.90 14.97
CA GLU A 274 4.75 -17.63 15.38
C GLU A 274 3.88 -16.95 16.45
N ASN A 275 4.53 -16.30 17.41
CA ASN A 275 3.87 -15.39 18.33
C ASN A 275 3.60 -14.05 17.62
N CYS A 276 2.45 -13.47 17.91
CA CYS A 276 2.07 -12.15 17.46
C CYS A 276 2.39 -11.13 18.55
N TYR A 277 3.27 -10.17 18.27
CA TYR A 277 3.66 -9.13 19.21
C TYR A 277 3.23 -7.75 18.72
N SER A 278 2.83 -6.88 19.64
CA SER A 278 2.58 -5.48 19.35
C SER A 278 3.77 -4.83 18.64
N GLN A 279 3.44 -3.96 17.69
CA GLN A 279 4.42 -3.20 16.91
C GLN A 279 4.55 -1.74 17.37
N LEU A 280 3.81 -1.32 18.41
CA LEU A 280 3.88 0.05 18.93
C LEU A 280 5.30 0.46 19.37
N VAL A 281 6.10 -0.49 19.89
CA VAL A 281 7.48 -0.22 20.36
C VAL A 281 8.55 -0.45 19.29
N GLN A 282 8.37 -1.44 18.40
CA GLN A 282 9.41 -1.80 17.42
C GLN A 282 9.67 -0.67 16.41
N GLU A 283 8.71 0.23 16.20
CA GLU A 283 8.92 1.45 15.41
C GLU A 283 9.57 2.60 16.20
N PHE A 284 10.50 2.30 17.13
CA PHE A 284 11.24 3.27 17.94
C PHE A 284 10.40 4.53 18.26
N THR A 285 9.43 4.38 19.16
CA THR A 285 8.55 5.46 19.65
C THR A 285 7.57 6.09 18.65
N LYS A 286 7.68 5.86 17.34
CA LYS A 286 6.77 6.45 16.33
C LYS A 286 5.30 6.09 16.54
N GLY A 287 5.01 4.81 16.77
CA GLY A 287 3.64 4.32 16.97
C GLY A 287 3.00 4.96 18.19
N ILE A 288 3.73 4.99 19.32
CA ILE A 288 3.27 5.59 20.59
C ILE A 288 3.11 7.12 20.45
N HIS A 289 4.06 7.80 19.83
CA HIS A 289 3.96 9.25 19.58
C HIS A 289 2.75 9.61 18.72
N THR A 290 2.52 8.84 17.65
CA THR A 290 1.36 9.03 16.77
C THR A 290 0.06 8.73 17.52
N LEU A 291 0.07 7.70 18.37
CA LEU A 291 -1.07 7.37 19.23
C LEU A 291 -1.42 8.52 20.15
N PHE A 292 -0.45 9.07 20.90
CA PHE A 292 -0.69 10.16 21.83
C PHE A 292 -1.16 11.44 21.17
N LEU A 293 -0.57 11.82 20.03
CA LEU A 293 -1.08 12.93 19.23
C LEU A 293 -2.54 12.71 18.80
N SER A 294 -2.88 11.48 18.40
CA SER A 294 -4.25 11.15 18.03
C SER A 294 -5.22 11.14 19.22
N LEU A 295 -4.79 10.67 20.40
CA LEU A 295 -5.62 10.63 21.60
C LEU A 295 -5.95 12.03 22.10
N ILE A 296 -4.93 12.87 22.23
CA ILE A 296 -5.07 14.25 22.71
C ILE A 296 -5.77 15.10 21.65
N GLY A 297 -5.43 14.93 20.36
CA GLY A 297 -6.04 15.65 19.25
C GLY A 297 -7.54 15.37 19.08
N LEU A 298 -7.95 14.12 19.30
CA LEU A 298 -9.37 13.70 19.31
C LEU A 298 -10.07 13.96 20.66
N LYS A 299 -9.34 14.45 21.67
CA LYS A 299 -9.83 14.64 23.04
C LYS A 299 -10.39 13.35 23.68
N ILE A 300 -9.79 12.21 23.36
CA ILE A 300 -10.13 10.91 23.95
C ILE A 300 -9.54 10.79 25.36
N ALA A 301 -8.28 11.19 25.51
CA ALA A 301 -7.56 11.23 26.78
C ALA A 301 -6.57 12.40 26.73
N THR A 302 -6.66 13.31 27.71
CA THR A 302 -5.85 14.54 27.74
C THR A 302 -4.98 14.66 28.98
N ASN A 303 -5.34 14.01 30.09
CA ASN A 303 -4.50 13.98 31.29
C ASN A 303 -3.61 12.72 31.33
N LEU A 304 -2.51 12.80 32.07
CA LEU A 304 -1.52 11.72 32.18
C LEU A 304 -2.13 10.40 32.67
N GLY A 305 -3.05 10.46 33.64
CA GLY A 305 -3.73 9.28 34.18
C GLY A 305 -4.54 8.52 33.14
N ASP A 306 -5.39 9.23 32.41
CA ASP A 306 -6.22 8.67 31.35
C ASP A 306 -5.38 8.12 30.20
N ILE A 307 -4.29 8.80 29.83
CA ILE A 307 -3.36 8.34 28.80
C ILE A 307 -2.67 7.04 29.26
N TYR A 308 -2.24 6.95 30.51
CA TYR A 308 -1.64 5.73 31.05
C TYR A 308 -2.64 4.57 31.16
N HIS A 309 -3.87 4.86 31.58
CA HIS A 309 -4.97 3.88 31.60
C HIS A 309 -5.26 3.39 30.17
N PHE A 310 -5.32 4.29 29.20
CA PHE A 310 -5.46 3.93 27.78
C PHE A 310 -4.34 2.99 27.34
N MET A 311 -3.08 3.35 27.63
CA MET A 311 -1.91 2.53 27.26
C MET A 311 -1.97 1.13 27.87
N SER A 312 -2.43 1.02 29.12
CA SER A 312 -2.60 -0.28 29.80
C SER A 312 -3.62 -1.18 29.09
N GLY A 313 -4.62 -0.60 28.42
CA GLY A 313 -5.63 -1.32 27.63
C GLY A 313 -5.23 -1.62 26.18
N THR A 314 -4.02 -1.27 25.74
CA THR A 314 -3.51 -1.62 24.40
C THR A 314 -2.99 -3.06 24.35
N PHE A 315 -2.83 -3.63 23.15
CA PHE A 315 -2.18 -4.95 23.00
C PHE A 315 -0.74 -4.92 23.50
N PHE A 316 -0.05 -3.81 23.29
CA PHE A 316 1.24 -3.52 23.90
C PHE A 316 1.19 -3.53 25.43
N GLY A 317 0.17 -2.93 26.03
CA GLY A 317 -0.06 -2.90 27.48
C GLY A 317 -0.25 -4.30 28.07
N VAL A 318 -1.02 -5.16 27.40
CA VAL A 318 -1.17 -6.59 27.75
C VAL A 318 0.19 -7.30 27.71
N GLN A 319 0.98 -7.05 26.66
CA GLN A 319 2.27 -7.71 26.44
C GLN A 319 3.46 -7.05 27.16
N GLN A 320 3.21 -6.05 28.03
CA GLN A 320 4.28 -5.24 28.61
C GLN A 320 5.34 -6.07 29.34
N LYS A 321 4.96 -7.13 30.06
CA LYS A 321 5.92 -7.99 30.80
C LYS A 321 6.87 -8.75 29.88
N ILE A 322 6.43 -9.04 28.65
CA ILE A 322 7.20 -9.79 27.66
C ILE A 322 8.10 -8.82 26.87
N LEU A 323 7.53 -7.69 26.45
CA LEU A 323 8.19 -6.72 25.57
C LEU A 323 9.09 -5.74 26.31
N LEU A 324 8.79 -5.46 27.59
CA LEU A 324 9.53 -4.53 28.42
C LEU A 324 10.26 -5.27 29.54
N LYS A 325 11.56 -5.50 29.32
CA LYS A 325 12.43 -6.14 30.33
C LYS A 325 13.06 -5.15 31.28
N GLU A 326 13.35 -3.94 30.81
CA GLU A 326 14.17 -2.94 31.52
C GLU A 326 13.41 -1.67 31.89
N ARG A 327 12.28 -1.40 31.22
CA ARG A 327 11.47 -0.19 31.41
C ARG A 327 10.05 -0.55 31.79
N SER A 328 9.37 0.32 32.50
CA SER A 328 7.94 0.21 32.79
C SER A 328 7.11 0.93 31.73
N LEU A 329 5.84 0.50 31.57
CA LEU A 329 4.88 1.17 30.68
C LEU A 329 4.70 2.66 31.04
N TRP A 330 4.80 2.99 32.33
CA TRP A 330 4.77 4.36 32.83
C TRP A 330 5.92 5.21 32.30
N GLU A 331 7.17 4.73 32.44
CA GLU A 331 8.36 5.43 31.96
C GLU A 331 8.28 5.71 30.46
N ILE A 332 7.82 4.74 29.65
CA ILE A 332 7.65 4.92 28.21
C ILE A 332 6.59 5.95 27.89
N THR A 333 5.47 5.93 28.62
CA THR A 333 4.37 6.89 28.45
C THR A 333 4.86 8.31 28.73
N VAL A 334 5.53 8.51 29.86
CA VAL A 334 6.10 9.80 30.26
C VAL A 334 7.17 10.29 29.29
N GLU A 335 8.13 9.44 28.91
CA GLU A 335 9.20 9.78 27.98
C GLU A 335 8.65 10.18 26.61
N SER A 336 7.61 9.49 26.13
CA SER A 336 6.96 9.76 24.86
C SER A 336 6.19 11.10 24.87
N LEU A 337 5.47 11.40 25.96
CA LEU A 337 4.79 12.69 26.13
C LEU A 337 5.79 13.85 26.24
N ARG A 338 6.89 13.65 26.97
CA ARG A 338 7.98 14.62 27.04
C ARG A 338 8.59 14.88 25.68
N TYR A 339 8.90 13.84 24.91
CA TYR A 339 9.45 13.98 23.55
C TYR A 339 8.52 14.80 22.65
N LEU A 340 7.21 14.52 22.66
CA LEU A 340 6.23 15.28 21.88
C LEU A 340 6.13 16.75 22.31
N THR A 341 6.32 17.03 23.60
CA THR A 341 6.34 18.39 24.15
C THR A 341 7.63 19.13 23.75
N GLU A 342 8.79 18.48 23.85
CA GLU A 342 10.09 19.02 23.38
C GLU A 342 10.10 19.31 21.88
N LYS A 343 9.36 18.49 21.10
CA LYS A 343 9.14 18.70 19.66
C LYS A 343 8.11 19.80 19.34
N GLY A 344 7.48 20.40 20.35
CA GLY A 344 6.47 21.44 20.17
C GLY A 344 5.17 20.94 19.51
N LEU A 345 4.92 19.63 19.54
CA LEU A 345 3.69 19.02 19.01
C LEU A 345 2.59 18.97 20.09
N LEU A 346 3.01 18.89 21.36
CA LEU A 346 2.15 19.04 22.53
C LEU A 346 2.61 20.22 23.39
N GLN A 347 1.69 20.73 24.19
CA GLN A 347 1.93 21.69 25.26
C GLN A 347 1.27 21.16 26.54
N ASN A 348 1.77 21.55 27.69
CA ASN A 348 1.17 21.27 28.99
C ASN A 348 0.88 22.57 29.74
N ASP A 349 -0.03 22.49 30.70
CA ASP A 349 -0.52 23.65 31.44
C ASP A 349 0.44 24.09 32.58
N THR A 350 1.43 23.25 32.92
CA THR A 350 2.41 23.48 33.99
C THR A 350 3.85 23.23 33.52
N ILE A 351 4.78 24.09 33.94
CA ILE A 351 6.22 23.98 33.63
C ILE A 351 6.76 22.68 34.23
N LEU A 352 7.12 21.72 33.37
CA LEU A 352 7.79 20.48 33.76
C LEU A 352 9.17 20.78 34.37
N THR A 353 9.30 20.72 35.69
CA THR A 353 10.63 20.60 36.31
C THR A 353 11.07 19.14 36.29
N GLU A 354 12.32 18.88 35.90
CA GLU A 354 12.95 17.54 35.71
C GLU A 354 12.73 16.54 36.87
N LYS A 355 12.40 17.01 38.07
CA LYS A 355 12.19 16.18 39.27
C LYS A 355 10.78 15.62 39.44
N GLY A 356 9.76 16.16 38.76
CA GLY A 356 8.34 15.82 39.02
C GLY A 356 7.79 14.59 38.31
N LEU A 357 8.54 14.00 37.37
CA LEU A 357 8.08 12.86 36.55
C LEU A 357 8.81 11.54 36.86
N LEU A 358 9.86 11.59 37.69
CA LEU A 358 10.81 10.48 37.90
C LEU A 358 10.78 9.91 39.33
N GLN A 359 9.96 10.42 40.25
CA GLN A 359 9.88 9.84 41.60
C GLN A 359 8.97 8.62 41.60
N LYS A 360 9.60 7.45 41.64
CA LYS A 360 8.95 6.13 41.62
C LYS A 360 8.79 5.50 43.00
N ASP A 361 9.10 6.21 44.09
CA ASP A 361 9.41 5.59 45.39
C ASP A 361 8.36 5.73 46.50
N THR A 362 7.12 6.11 46.18
CA THR A 362 6.01 5.95 47.14
C THR A 362 4.77 5.40 46.48
N ILE A 363 4.39 4.18 46.85
CA ILE A 363 3.14 3.46 46.50
C ILE A 363 1.89 4.13 47.12
N HIS A 364 1.99 5.41 47.49
CA HIS A 364 0.89 6.29 47.84
C HIS A 364 1.00 7.52 46.97
N GLY A 365 0.51 7.42 45.73
CA GLY A 365 0.39 8.56 44.83
C GLY A 365 -0.49 9.63 45.49
N SER A 366 0.07 10.81 45.70
CA SER A 366 -0.74 12.00 45.96
C SER A 366 -1.56 12.29 44.69
N GLU A 367 -2.78 12.77 44.86
CA GLU A 367 -3.71 13.14 43.77
C GLU A 367 -3.12 14.20 42.79
N GLU A 368 -1.95 14.77 43.09
CA GLU A 368 -1.27 15.82 42.33
C GLU A 368 -0.52 15.30 41.09
N GLU A 369 0.00 14.07 41.06
CA GLU A 369 0.75 13.54 39.90
C GLU A 369 -0.15 13.22 38.69
N PHE A 370 -1.46 13.09 38.89
CA PHE A 370 -2.44 12.79 37.83
C PHE A 370 -3.08 14.03 37.19
N GLN A 371 -2.75 15.25 37.67
CA GLN A 371 -3.36 16.50 37.18
C GLN A 371 -2.68 17.09 35.92
N TYR A 372 -1.61 16.50 35.41
CA TYR A 372 -0.96 17.01 34.20
C TYR A 372 -1.84 16.80 32.97
N SER A 373 -2.41 17.91 32.47
CA SER A 373 -3.17 17.95 31.23
C SER A 373 -2.29 18.38 30.05
N PHE A 374 -2.50 17.74 28.92
CA PHE A 374 -1.82 17.99 27.66
C PHE A 374 -2.78 18.55 26.62
N HIS A 375 -2.29 19.56 25.90
CA HIS A 375 -2.98 20.22 24.82
C HIS A 375 -2.19 20.08 23.51
N ILE A 376 -2.89 19.85 22.41
CA ILE A 376 -2.25 19.75 21.09
C ILE A 376 -1.93 21.14 20.54
N THR A 377 -0.70 21.35 20.06
CA THR A 377 -0.31 22.63 19.46
C THR A 377 -0.88 22.76 18.04
N LYS A 378 -0.76 23.94 17.40
CA LYS A 378 -1.12 24.11 15.98
C LYS A 378 -0.31 23.16 15.09
N LEU A 379 0.99 23.02 15.35
CA LEU A 379 1.86 22.09 14.61
C LEU A 379 1.48 20.63 14.88
N GLY A 380 1.24 20.24 16.13
CA GLY A 380 0.79 18.89 16.46
C GLY A 380 -0.55 18.54 15.81
N ARG A 381 -1.48 19.50 15.76
CA ARG A 381 -2.78 19.37 15.09
C ARG A 381 -2.61 19.21 13.59
N ALA A 382 -1.73 19.99 12.97
CA ALA A 382 -1.36 19.87 11.56
C ALA A 382 -0.78 18.48 11.24
N SER A 383 0.18 18.00 12.04
CA SER A 383 0.80 16.67 11.85
C SER A 383 -0.24 15.55 11.97
N PHE A 384 -1.13 15.65 12.96
CA PHE A 384 -2.19 14.67 13.19
C PHE A 384 -3.23 14.67 12.06
N LYS A 385 -3.82 15.81 11.72
CA LYS A 385 -4.85 15.92 10.67
C LYS A 385 -4.29 15.62 9.28
N GLY A 386 -3.05 16.04 9.02
CA GLY A 386 -2.32 15.70 7.80
C GLY A 386 -1.85 14.25 7.75
N ALA A 387 -1.98 13.46 8.82
CA ALA A 387 -1.45 12.09 8.93
C ALA A 387 0.04 12.00 8.52
N ILE A 388 0.84 12.99 8.89
CA ILE A 388 2.26 13.07 8.54
C ILE A 388 3.08 12.20 9.51
N ASP A 389 3.93 11.31 8.97
CA ASP A 389 4.90 10.58 9.80
C ASP A 389 5.80 11.58 10.51
N LEU A 390 5.85 11.47 11.84
CA LEU A 390 6.57 12.38 12.71
C LEU A 390 8.07 12.47 12.40
N ALA A 391 8.66 11.43 11.81
CA ALA A 391 10.04 11.46 11.34
C ALA A 391 10.28 12.46 10.20
N TYR A 392 9.23 12.81 9.44
CA TYR A 392 9.31 13.74 8.32
C TYR A 392 8.63 15.07 8.60
N CYS A 393 7.99 15.25 9.76
CA CYS A 393 7.28 16.49 10.12
C CYS A 393 8.21 17.72 10.08
N ASP A 394 9.37 17.66 10.74
CA ASP A 394 10.36 18.74 10.76
C ASP A 394 10.92 19.02 9.34
N SER A 395 11.12 17.97 8.55
CA SER A 395 11.61 18.07 7.16
C SER A 395 10.56 18.72 6.25
N LEU A 396 9.30 18.31 6.35
CA LEU A 396 8.18 18.86 5.59
C LEU A 396 7.99 20.34 5.92
N TYR A 397 7.92 20.69 7.20
CA TYR A 397 7.76 22.07 7.64
C TYR A 397 8.87 22.96 7.07
N ARG A 398 10.13 22.50 7.14
CA ARG A 398 11.29 23.21 6.58
C ARG A 398 11.24 23.34 5.06
N ASP A 399 10.88 22.26 4.35
CA ASP A 399 10.77 22.27 2.89
C ASP A 399 9.68 23.25 2.43
N LEU A 400 8.52 23.25 3.09
CA LEU A 400 7.43 24.20 2.82
C LEU A 400 7.83 25.64 3.13
N LYS A 401 8.49 25.88 4.27
CA LYS A 401 8.98 27.22 4.66
C LYS A 401 10.00 27.75 3.67
N LYS A 402 10.98 26.92 3.28
CA LYS A 402 11.96 27.27 2.24
C LYS A 402 11.28 27.50 0.88
N GLY A 403 10.23 26.74 0.57
CA GLY A 403 9.43 26.96 -0.62
C GLY A 403 8.77 28.35 -0.63
N LEU A 404 8.33 28.89 0.53
CA LEU A 404 7.77 30.25 0.60
C LEU A 404 8.81 31.33 0.26
N GLU A 405 10.10 31.09 0.50
CA GLU A 405 11.19 32.02 0.19
C GLU A 405 11.53 32.08 -1.32
N GLY A 406 11.16 31.04 -2.08
CA GLY A 406 11.58 30.87 -3.47
C GLY A 406 10.76 29.84 -4.24
N LEU A 407 9.43 29.99 -4.27
CA LEU A 407 8.53 29.08 -4.97
C LEU A 407 8.60 29.33 -6.48
N VAL A 408 8.85 28.28 -7.26
CA VAL A 408 8.87 28.37 -8.73
C VAL A 408 7.50 27.96 -9.23
N LEU A 409 6.73 28.93 -9.72
CA LEU A 409 5.33 28.75 -10.16
C LEU A 409 5.15 28.67 -11.68
N GLU A 410 6.22 28.85 -12.45
CA GLU A 410 6.20 28.69 -13.92
C GLU A 410 5.89 27.24 -14.33
N SER A 411 6.16 26.27 -13.45
CA SER A 411 5.82 24.87 -13.64
C SER A 411 5.33 24.22 -12.34
N LEU A 412 4.69 23.06 -12.46
CA LEU A 412 4.27 22.26 -11.31
C LEU A 412 5.43 21.50 -10.65
N LEU A 413 6.64 21.51 -11.23
CA LEU A 413 7.75 20.66 -10.80
C LEU A 413 8.13 20.88 -9.32
N HIS A 414 8.18 22.15 -8.88
CA HIS A 414 8.53 22.43 -7.48
C HIS A 414 7.44 21.95 -6.52
N LEU A 415 6.15 22.15 -6.85
CA LEU A 415 5.04 21.64 -6.03
C LEU A 415 5.01 20.10 -6.00
N ILE A 416 5.30 19.45 -7.13
CA ILE A 416 5.42 17.99 -7.21
C ILE A 416 6.58 17.49 -6.33
N TYR A 417 7.71 18.20 -6.31
CA TYR A 417 8.81 17.87 -5.41
C TYR A 417 8.39 17.92 -3.93
N LEU A 418 7.71 18.99 -3.51
CA LEU A 418 7.21 19.16 -2.13
C LEU A 418 6.21 18.06 -1.73
N THR A 419 5.47 17.51 -2.70
CA THR A 419 4.47 16.45 -2.52
C THR A 419 4.95 15.06 -2.97
N THR A 420 6.24 14.91 -3.27
CA THR A 420 6.83 13.59 -3.53
C THR A 420 7.07 12.89 -2.18
N PRO A 421 6.59 11.65 -1.95
CA PRO A 421 6.72 10.97 -0.66
C PRO A 421 8.17 10.73 -0.22
N TYR A 422 8.47 10.94 1.06
CA TYR A 422 9.82 10.80 1.62
C TYR A 422 10.29 9.34 1.73
N ASP A 423 9.37 8.43 2.08
CA ASP A 423 9.63 7.00 2.26
C ASP A 423 10.10 6.33 0.95
N MET A 424 9.47 6.69 -0.18
CA MET A 424 9.82 6.17 -1.50
C MET A 424 11.19 6.66 -1.98
N ALA A 425 11.63 7.86 -1.58
CA ALA A 425 12.92 8.41 -1.97
C ALA A 425 14.10 7.58 -1.43
N SER A 426 13.96 6.99 -0.24
CA SER A 426 15.01 6.16 0.38
C SER A 426 15.31 4.87 -0.41
N GLN A 427 14.29 4.31 -1.07
CA GLN A 427 14.37 3.06 -1.83
C GLN A 427 14.73 3.29 -3.32
N CYS A 428 14.66 4.54 -3.78
CA CYS A 428 14.94 4.91 -5.15
C CYS A 428 16.44 4.86 -5.44
N HIS A 429 16.79 4.29 -6.60
CA HIS A 429 18.15 4.24 -7.11
C HIS A 429 18.12 4.80 -8.54
N PRO A 430 18.42 6.10 -8.72
CA PRO A 430 18.35 6.72 -10.04
C PRO A 430 19.35 6.11 -11.02
N ASP A 431 18.92 5.90 -12.26
CA ASP A 431 19.84 5.74 -13.38
C ASP A 431 20.35 7.14 -13.76
N TRP A 432 21.64 7.39 -13.53
CA TRP A 432 22.23 8.72 -13.70
C TRP A 432 22.25 9.20 -15.14
N MET A 433 22.34 8.30 -16.13
CA MET A 433 22.30 8.69 -17.54
C MET A 433 20.89 9.15 -17.93
N ILE A 434 19.86 8.43 -17.46
CA ILE A 434 18.47 8.83 -17.62
C ILE A 434 18.22 10.14 -16.88
N TYR A 435 18.68 10.27 -15.64
CA TYR A 435 18.51 11.48 -14.83
C TYR A 435 19.11 12.69 -15.54
N PHE A 436 20.35 12.60 -16.03
CA PHE A 436 20.99 13.67 -16.78
C PHE A 436 20.19 14.03 -18.05
N ARG A 437 19.78 13.03 -18.83
CA ARG A 437 18.96 13.25 -20.03
C ARG A 437 17.65 13.98 -19.72
N GLN A 438 16.94 13.58 -18.66
CA GLN A 438 15.69 14.21 -18.27
C GLN A 438 15.92 15.63 -17.75
N PHE A 439 17.00 15.86 -17.00
CA PHE A 439 17.40 17.19 -16.56
C PHE A 439 17.65 18.14 -17.74
N SER A 440 18.41 17.70 -18.75
CA SER A 440 18.72 18.53 -19.92
C SER A 440 17.51 18.87 -20.79
N GLN A 441 16.39 18.17 -20.62
CA GLN A 441 15.12 18.44 -21.33
C GLN A 441 14.24 19.46 -20.60
N LEU A 442 14.60 19.84 -19.37
CA LEU A 442 13.89 20.85 -18.59
C LEU A 442 14.18 22.26 -19.12
N SER A 443 13.17 23.13 -19.05
CA SER A 443 13.30 24.57 -19.25
C SER A 443 14.23 25.22 -18.20
N PRO A 444 14.76 26.42 -18.47
CA PRO A 444 15.61 27.12 -17.49
C PRO A 444 14.96 27.31 -16.11
N ALA A 445 13.66 27.58 -16.06
CA ALA A 445 12.91 27.74 -14.81
C ALA A 445 12.76 26.40 -14.05
N GLU A 446 12.51 25.30 -14.76
CA GLU A 446 12.46 23.96 -14.17
C GLU A 446 13.84 23.50 -13.67
N GLN A 447 14.91 23.81 -14.41
CA GLN A 447 16.29 23.55 -13.97
C GLN A 447 16.64 24.35 -12.71
N ASN A 448 16.12 25.58 -12.58
CA ASN A 448 16.30 26.40 -11.38
C ASN A 448 15.74 25.72 -10.12
N VAL A 449 14.66 24.92 -10.22
CA VAL A 449 14.14 24.13 -9.09
C VAL A 449 15.22 23.20 -8.53
N ALA A 450 15.95 22.50 -9.39
CA ALA A 450 17.02 21.61 -8.96
C ALA A 450 18.19 22.38 -8.30
N VAL A 451 18.51 23.56 -8.83
CA VAL A 451 19.54 24.46 -8.27
C VAL A 451 19.17 24.93 -6.87
N LEU A 452 17.91 25.31 -6.63
CA LEU A 452 17.39 25.70 -5.30
C LEU A 452 17.49 24.57 -4.27
N LEU A 453 17.39 23.32 -4.73
CA LEU A 453 17.57 22.10 -3.94
C LEU A 453 19.04 21.68 -3.78
N GLY A 454 19.97 22.43 -4.39
CA GLY A 454 21.41 22.20 -4.34
C GLY A 454 21.94 21.16 -5.34
N VAL A 455 21.07 20.63 -6.21
CA VAL A 455 21.37 19.63 -7.26
C VAL A 455 21.59 20.34 -8.59
N SER A 456 22.84 20.74 -8.86
CA SER A 456 23.17 21.44 -10.12
C SER A 456 23.37 20.47 -11.29
N GLU A 457 23.29 21.00 -12.52
CA GLU A 457 23.60 20.24 -13.75
C GLU A 457 24.99 19.57 -13.68
N ASN A 458 26.01 20.31 -13.24
CA ASN A 458 27.37 19.78 -13.07
C ASN A 458 27.42 18.60 -12.09
N PHE A 459 26.61 18.63 -11.03
CA PHE A 459 26.52 17.50 -10.09
C PHE A 459 25.94 16.26 -10.78
N ILE A 460 24.83 16.41 -11.51
CA ILE A 460 24.18 15.31 -12.22
C ILE A 460 25.08 14.77 -13.35
N GLY A 461 25.68 15.65 -14.15
CA GLY A 461 26.58 15.28 -15.24
C GLY A 461 27.84 14.53 -14.76
N LYS A 462 28.42 14.94 -13.62
CA LYS A 462 29.53 14.19 -13.00
C LYS A 462 29.11 12.82 -12.51
N LYS A 463 27.92 12.69 -11.90
CA LYS A 463 27.38 11.37 -11.52
C LYS A 463 27.16 10.48 -12.74
N ALA A 464 26.58 11.01 -13.81
CA ALA A 464 26.32 10.26 -15.04
C ALA A 464 27.62 9.76 -15.70
N SER A 465 28.67 10.57 -15.68
CA SER A 465 30.00 10.21 -16.21
C SER A 465 30.88 9.40 -15.24
N GLY A 466 30.40 9.08 -14.04
CA GLY A 466 31.16 8.33 -13.02
C GLY A 466 32.31 9.12 -12.38
N GLN A 467 32.35 10.44 -12.54
CA GLN A 467 33.39 11.29 -11.97
C GLN A 467 33.20 11.51 -10.46
N ALA A 468 34.32 11.68 -9.74
CA ALA A 468 34.31 12.00 -8.32
C ALA A 468 33.73 13.42 -8.06
N ILE A 469 32.95 13.55 -6.99
CA ILE A 469 32.25 14.79 -6.63
C ILE A 469 32.70 15.25 -5.24
N ARG A 470 33.13 16.51 -5.15
CA ARG A 470 33.54 17.14 -3.88
C ARG A 470 32.35 17.64 -3.04
N LYS A 471 31.29 18.13 -3.69
CA LYS A 471 30.09 18.64 -3.03
C LYS A 471 29.18 17.47 -2.60
N LYS A 472 29.00 17.30 -1.30
CA LYS A 472 28.07 16.31 -0.74
C LYS A 472 26.66 16.91 -0.72
N VAL A 473 25.75 16.29 -1.46
CA VAL A 473 24.31 16.58 -1.41
C VAL A 473 23.63 15.39 -0.75
N ASP A 474 22.58 15.65 0.04
CA ASP A 474 21.79 14.58 0.64
C ASP A 474 21.22 13.66 -0.44
N LYS A 475 21.47 12.36 -0.29
CA LYS A 475 20.98 11.33 -1.21
C LYS A 475 19.46 11.35 -1.32
N ASN A 476 18.75 11.61 -0.22
CA ASN A 476 17.29 11.63 -0.20
C ASN A 476 16.74 12.79 -1.03
N ILE A 477 17.35 13.98 -0.96
CA ILE A 477 16.98 15.12 -1.78
C ILE A 477 17.15 14.79 -3.27
N VAL A 478 18.29 14.19 -3.63
CA VAL A 478 18.59 13.85 -5.02
C VAL A 478 17.64 12.78 -5.56
N ASN A 479 17.35 11.75 -4.76
CA ASN A 479 16.42 10.68 -5.11
C ASN A 479 14.99 11.20 -5.24
N ARG A 480 14.54 12.05 -4.31
CA ARG A 480 13.21 12.67 -4.32
C ARG A 480 13.03 13.57 -5.54
N LEU A 481 14.05 14.33 -5.91
CA LEU A 481 14.04 15.13 -7.13
C LEU A 481 13.91 14.25 -8.39
N TYR A 482 14.60 13.11 -8.45
CA TYR A 482 14.45 12.18 -9.56
C TYR A 482 13.03 11.60 -9.67
N LEU A 483 12.43 11.21 -8.53
CA LEU A 483 11.04 10.76 -8.50
C LEU A 483 10.06 11.87 -8.89
N SER A 484 10.34 13.12 -8.54
CA SER A 484 9.54 14.26 -8.99
C SER A 484 9.59 14.45 -10.51
N PHE A 485 10.72 14.11 -11.17
CA PHE A 485 10.79 14.11 -12.65
C PHE A 485 9.90 13.02 -13.23
N VAL A 486 9.87 11.83 -12.63
CA VAL A 486 8.98 10.74 -13.06
C VAL A 486 7.51 11.19 -12.99
N LEU A 487 7.10 11.75 -11.85
CA LEU A 487 5.74 12.26 -11.65
C LEU A 487 5.41 13.41 -12.60
N TYR A 488 6.34 14.33 -12.80
CA TYR A 488 6.15 15.48 -13.67
C TYR A 488 5.98 15.09 -15.14
N THR A 489 6.82 14.20 -15.64
CA THR A 489 6.69 13.63 -16.99
C THR A 489 5.38 12.84 -17.12
N LEU A 490 4.98 12.11 -16.08
CA LEU A 490 3.70 11.39 -16.07
C LEU A 490 2.49 12.32 -16.14
N LEU A 491 2.49 13.44 -15.42
CA LEU A 491 1.42 14.44 -15.52
C LEU A 491 1.36 15.12 -16.89
N LYS A 492 2.51 15.30 -17.57
CA LYS A 492 2.56 15.84 -18.93
C LYS A 492 2.04 14.84 -19.98
N GLU A 493 2.39 13.57 -19.85
CA GLU A 493 2.12 12.56 -20.89
C GLU A 493 0.85 11.74 -20.64
N THR A 494 0.38 11.65 -19.40
CA THR A 494 -0.78 10.85 -18.97
C THR A 494 -0.69 9.38 -19.39
N ASN A 495 0.53 8.86 -19.57
CA ASN A 495 0.77 7.50 -20.06
C ASN A 495 1.89 6.80 -19.29
N ILE A 496 1.50 5.87 -18.41
CA ILE A 496 2.41 5.08 -17.57
C ILE A 496 3.38 4.24 -18.41
N TRP A 497 2.99 3.75 -19.58
CA TRP A 497 3.85 2.95 -20.45
C TRP A 497 5.00 3.77 -21.02
N SER A 498 4.72 4.97 -21.53
CA SER A 498 5.77 5.84 -22.08
C SER A 498 6.77 6.26 -21.02
N VAL A 499 6.28 6.62 -19.81
CA VAL A 499 7.15 6.96 -18.68
C VAL A 499 7.95 5.77 -18.19
N SER A 500 7.35 4.57 -18.15
CA SER A 500 8.03 3.32 -17.79
C SER A 500 9.24 3.05 -18.68
N GLU A 501 9.09 3.25 -19.99
CA GLU A 501 10.18 3.10 -20.96
C GLU A 501 11.23 4.21 -20.81
N LYS A 502 10.82 5.48 -20.67
CA LYS A 502 11.74 6.62 -20.53
C LYS A 502 12.62 6.53 -19.29
N PHE A 503 12.06 6.10 -18.17
CA PHE A 503 12.75 6.00 -16.89
C PHE A 503 13.30 4.61 -16.59
N ASN A 504 13.05 3.62 -17.46
CA ASN A 504 13.40 2.21 -17.25
C ASN A 504 12.89 1.69 -15.88
N MET A 505 11.65 2.05 -15.52
CA MET A 505 11.02 1.68 -14.26
C MET A 505 9.80 0.79 -14.51
N PRO A 506 9.52 -0.21 -13.65
CA PRO A 506 8.31 -1.03 -13.77
C PRO A 506 7.03 -0.16 -13.68
N ARG A 507 6.05 -0.43 -14.55
CA ARG A 507 4.77 0.31 -14.60
C ARG A 507 4.04 0.34 -13.26
N GLY A 508 4.00 -0.80 -12.56
CA GLY A 508 3.42 -0.89 -11.22
C GLY A 508 4.14 -0.02 -10.19
N TYR A 509 5.46 0.20 -10.33
CA TYR A 509 6.19 1.12 -9.45
C TYR A 509 5.80 2.56 -9.71
N ILE A 510 5.68 2.97 -10.98
CA ILE A 510 5.22 4.31 -11.37
C ILE A 510 3.78 4.56 -10.90
N GLN A 511 2.88 3.58 -11.05
CA GLN A 511 1.50 3.69 -10.56
C GLN A 511 1.47 3.84 -9.03
N ASN A 512 2.29 3.08 -8.29
CA ASN A 512 2.39 3.21 -6.85
C ASN A 512 2.98 4.57 -6.43
N LEU A 513 3.96 5.09 -7.18
CA LEU A 513 4.53 6.42 -6.95
C LEU A 513 3.47 7.51 -7.15
N LEU A 514 2.66 7.42 -8.21
CA LEU A 514 1.57 8.34 -8.46
C LEU A 514 0.53 8.30 -7.33
N SER A 515 0.07 7.09 -6.96
CA SER A 515 -0.90 6.92 -5.87
C SER A 515 -0.35 7.40 -4.52
N GLY A 516 0.93 7.14 -4.24
CA GLY A 516 1.62 7.61 -3.05
C GLY A 516 1.76 9.12 -3.02
N ALA A 517 2.12 9.75 -4.14
CA ALA A 517 2.22 11.20 -4.27
C ALA A 517 0.85 11.88 -4.17
N ALA A 518 -0.22 11.31 -4.75
CA ALA A 518 -1.58 11.83 -4.60
C ALA A 518 -2.03 11.81 -3.13
N THR A 519 -1.82 10.67 -2.44
CA THR A 519 -2.15 10.53 -1.02
C THR A 519 -1.32 11.50 -0.17
N PHE A 520 -0.01 11.56 -0.39
CA PHE A 520 0.87 12.45 0.35
C PHE A 520 0.57 13.93 0.04
N SER A 521 0.18 14.28 -1.18
CA SER A 521 -0.26 15.64 -1.51
C SER A 521 -1.51 16.04 -0.73
N SER A 522 -2.47 15.11 -0.55
CA SER A 522 -3.64 15.34 0.31
C SER A 522 -3.24 15.52 1.78
N CYS A 523 -2.31 14.69 2.27
CA CYS A 523 -1.74 14.83 3.61
C CYS A 523 -1.10 16.20 3.83
N VAL A 524 -0.27 16.65 2.88
CA VAL A 524 0.40 17.96 2.93
C VAL A 524 -0.62 19.10 2.82
N LEU A 525 -1.68 18.95 2.01
CA LEU A 525 -2.76 19.93 1.95
C LEU A 525 -3.42 20.12 3.33
N HIS A 526 -3.85 19.04 3.98
CA HIS A 526 -4.44 19.11 5.33
C HIS A 526 -3.46 19.62 6.39
N PHE A 527 -2.17 19.31 6.26
CA PHE A 527 -1.14 19.89 7.12
C PHE A 527 -1.07 21.42 6.97
N CYS A 528 -1.10 21.92 5.74
CA CYS A 528 -1.08 23.37 5.44
C CYS A 528 -2.38 24.09 5.87
N GLU A 529 -3.53 23.40 5.89
CA GLU A 529 -4.81 23.99 6.32
C GLU A 529 -4.82 24.40 7.79
N GLU A 530 -4.05 23.71 8.65
CA GLU A 530 -3.97 24.01 10.08
C GLU A 530 -2.92 25.08 10.43
N LEU A 531 -2.10 25.49 9.46
CA LEU A 531 -1.00 26.44 9.64
C LEU A 531 -1.19 27.64 8.70
N GLU A 532 -1.70 28.74 9.23
CA GLU A 532 -2.04 29.97 8.48
C GLU A 532 -0.88 30.51 7.62
N GLU A 533 0.37 30.35 8.06
CA GLU A 533 1.56 30.76 7.31
C GLU A 533 1.74 30.03 5.97
N PHE A 534 1.11 28.86 5.80
CA PHE A 534 1.16 28.04 4.58
C PHE A 534 -0.07 28.24 3.67
N TRP A 535 -0.80 29.35 3.82
CA TRP A 535 -2.01 29.66 3.04
C TRP A 535 -1.86 29.50 1.53
N VAL A 536 -0.69 29.84 0.96
CA VAL A 536 -0.42 29.72 -0.49
C VAL A 536 -0.57 28.27 -0.95
N TYR A 537 -0.06 27.33 -0.16
CA TYR A 537 -0.11 25.91 -0.50
C TYR A 537 -1.53 25.36 -0.43
N ARG A 538 -2.40 25.91 0.44
CA ARG A 538 -3.82 25.52 0.47
C ARG A 538 -4.47 25.70 -0.90
N ALA A 539 -4.26 26.84 -1.55
CA ALA A 539 -4.80 27.11 -2.88
C ALA A 539 -4.14 26.24 -3.97
N LEU A 540 -2.81 26.12 -3.95
CA LEU A 540 -2.06 25.43 -4.99
C LEU A 540 -2.20 23.90 -4.95
N LEU A 541 -2.25 23.31 -3.75
CA LEU A 541 -2.24 21.85 -3.59
C LEU A 541 -3.60 21.21 -3.85
N VAL A 542 -4.71 21.95 -3.75
CA VAL A 542 -6.04 21.42 -4.13
C VAL A 542 -6.04 20.96 -5.59
N GLU A 543 -5.56 21.82 -6.50
CA GLU A 543 -5.52 21.49 -7.92
C GLU A 543 -4.44 20.44 -8.24
N LEU A 544 -3.28 20.52 -7.60
CA LEU A 544 -2.24 19.51 -7.78
C LEU A 544 -2.68 18.12 -7.32
N THR A 545 -3.38 18.04 -6.18
CA THR A 545 -3.88 16.77 -5.63
C THR A 545 -4.87 16.15 -6.60
N LYS A 546 -5.80 16.93 -7.18
CA LYS A 546 -6.69 16.45 -8.24
C LYS A 546 -5.92 15.92 -9.45
N LYS A 547 -4.93 16.66 -9.93
CA LYS A 547 -4.09 16.25 -11.07
C LYS A 547 -3.33 14.94 -10.80
N LEU A 548 -2.77 14.78 -9.61
CA LEU A 548 -2.07 13.55 -9.21
C LEU A 548 -3.03 12.37 -9.03
N THR A 549 -4.19 12.57 -8.41
CA THR A 549 -5.18 11.51 -8.16
C THR A 549 -5.72 10.93 -9.46
N TYR A 550 -6.07 11.78 -10.43
CA TYR A 550 -6.66 11.32 -11.68
C TYR A 550 -5.63 11.03 -12.76
N CYS A 551 -4.61 11.89 -12.91
CA CYS A 551 -3.53 11.77 -13.90
C CYS A 551 -4.00 11.39 -15.32
N VAL A 552 -5.11 11.99 -15.77
CA VAL A 552 -5.69 11.82 -17.10
C VAL A 552 -5.84 13.16 -17.81
N LYS A 553 -6.24 13.12 -19.07
CA LYS A 553 -6.68 14.31 -19.79
C LYS A 553 -7.80 15.02 -19.03
N ALA A 554 -7.72 16.34 -18.93
CA ALA A 554 -8.64 17.16 -18.13
C ALA A 554 -10.13 16.94 -18.47
N GLU A 555 -10.43 16.64 -19.73
CA GLU A 555 -11.79 16.35 -20.21
C GLU A 555 -12.45 15.12 -19.59
N LEU A 556 -11.66 14.18 -19.05
CA LEU A 556 -12.16 12.96 -18.41
C LEU A 556 -12.40 13.11 -16.90
N ILE A 557 -11.80 14.13 -16.27
CA ILE A 557 -11.85 14.33 -14.81
C ILE A 557 -13.29 14.41 -14.29
N PRO A 558 -14.21 15.20 -14.89
CA PRO A 558 -15.59 15.30 -14.39
C PRO A 558 -16.35 13.97 -14.39
N LEU A 559 -15.96 13.03 -15.26
CA LEU A 559 -16.57 11.70 -15.34
C LEU A 559 -15.97 10.76 -14.31
N MET A 560 -14.67 10.89 -14.02
CA MET A 560 -13.96 10.07 -13.04
C MET A 560 -14.27 10.46 -11.59
N GLU A 561 -14.81 11.66 -11.35
CA GLU A 561 -15.40 12.03 -10.05
C GLU A 561 -16.59 11.12 -9.68
N VAL A 562 -17.26 10.53 -10.68
CA VAL A 562 -18.42 9.66 -10.46
C VAL A 562 -17.98 8.29 -9.97
N THR A 563 -18.61 7.83 -8.88
CA THR A 563 -18.27 6.56 -8.26
C THR A 563 -18.44 5.39 -9.24
N GLY A 564 -17.38 4.58 -9.39
CA GLY A 564 -17.35 3.42 -10.28
C GLY A 564 -16.94 3.72 -11.73
N VAL A 565 -16.56 4.97 -12.04
CA VAL A 565 -16.05 5.37 -13.36
C VAL A 565 -14.53 5.53 -13.32
N LEU A 566 -13.81 4.49 -13.77
CA LEU A 566 -12.36 4.56 -13.99
C LEU A 566 -12.03 5.12 -15.38
N GLU A 567 -10.76 5.41 -15.66
CA GLU A 567 -10.32 6.06 -16.91
C GLU A 567 -10.89 5.39 -18.17
N GLY A 568 -10.82 4.06 -18.28
CA GLY A 568 -11.33 3.33 -19.43
C GLY A 568 -12.84 3.54 -19.63
N ARG A 569 -13.61 3.56 -18.53
CA ARG A 569 -15.05 3.83 -18.57
C ARG A 569 -15.34 5.30 -18.88
N ALA A 570 -14.58 6.23 -18.30
CA ALA A 570 -14.68 7.66 -18.57
C ALA A 570 -14.48 7.93 -20.07
N ARG A 571 -13.49 7.28 -20.71
CA ARG A 571 -13.24 7.40 -22.14
C ARG A 571 -14.39 6.86 -22.99
N GLN A 572 -14.95 5.70 -22.64
CA GLN A 572 -16.13 5.16 -23.32
C GLN A 572 -17.34 6.12 -23.22
N LEU A 573 -17.61 6.62 -22.02
CA LEU A 573 -18.70 7.56 -21.77
C LEU A 573 -18.51 8.86 -22.55
N TYR A 574 -17.29 9.42 -22.52
CA TYR A 574 -16.94 10.64 -23.25
C TYR A 574 -17.11 10.47 -24.77
N ASN A 575 -16.62 9.34 -25.32
CA ASN A 575 -16.77 9.00 -26.74
C ASN A 575 -18.24 8.79 -27.14
N ALA A 576 -19.08 8.29 -26.23
CA ALA A 576 -20.52 8.16 -26.42
C ALA A 576 -21.28 9.49 -26.23
N GLY A 577 -20.60 10.61 -25.97
CA GLY A 577 -21.18 11.95 -25.85
C GLY A 577 -21.46 12.40 -24.41
N TYR A 578 -21.27 11.55 -23.40
CA TYR A 578 -21.45 11.91 -21.99
C TYR A 578 -20.20 12.62 -21.47
N LYS A 579 -20.08 13.92 -21.78
CA LYS A 579 -18.89 14.74 -21.47
C LYS A 579 -18.88 15.45 -20.11
N SER A 580 -19.97 15.38 -19.33
CA SER A 580 -20.11 16.13 -18.08
C SER A 580 -20.92 15.37 -17.05
N LEU A 581 -20.80 15.80 -15.78
CA LEU A 581 -21.61 15.28 -14.68
C LEU A 581 -23.11 15.43 -14.97
N MET A 582 -23.53 16.54 -15.58
CA MET A 582 -24.92 16.80 -15.97
C MET A 582 -25.41 15.79 -17.02
N HIS A 583 -24.58 15.42 -17.99
CA HIS A 583 -24.95 14.40 -18.98
C HIS A 583 -25.19 13.05 -18.32
N LEU A 584 -24.35 12.66 -17.35
CA LEU A 584 -24.51 11.39 -16.62
C LEU A 584 -25.70 11.41 -15.67
N ALA A 585 -25.93 12.51 -14.95
CA ALA A 585 -27.05 12.65 -14.03
C ALA A 585 -28.41 12.55 -14.74
N ASN A 586 -28.49 13.04 -15.98
CA ASN A 586 -29.71 12.97 -16.80
C ASN A 586 -29.77 11.76 -17.75
N ALA A 587 -28.75 10.89 -17.74
CA ALA A 587 -28.72 9.72 -18.61
C ALA A 587 -29.75 8.67 -18.19
N ASN A 588 -30.32 7.97 -19.17
CA ASN A 588 -31.14 6.78 -18.92
C ASN A 588 -30.21 5.56 -18.74
N PRO A 589 -30.25 4.85 -17.59
CA PRO A 589 -29.42 3.67 -17.37
C PRO A 589 -29.56 2.60 -18.46
N GLU A 590 -30.74 2.41 -19.04
CA GLU A 590 -30.95 1.41 -20.10
C GLU A 590 -30.30 1.79 -21.44
N VAL A 591 -30.14 3.09 -21.71
CA VAL A 591 -29.40 3.57 -22.89
C VAL A 591 -27.91 3.38 -22.67
N LEU A 592 -27.40 3.70 -21.47
CA LEU A 592 -25.99 3.51 -21.12
C LEU A 592 -25.54 2.06 -21.32
N ILE A 593 -26.36 1.09 -20.92
CA ILE A 593 -26.07 -0.35 -21.08
C ILE A 593 -25.92 -0.72 -22.57
N LYS A 594 -26.70 -0.10 -23.46
CA LYS A 594 -26.66 -0.37 -24.90
C LYS A 594 -25.50 0.32 -25.60
N THR A 595 -25.14 1.52 -25.15
CA THR A 595 -24.10 2.35 -25.80
C THR A 595 -22.69 2.06 -25.31
N ILE A 596 -22.56 1.53 -24.08
CA ILE A 596 -21.27 1.33 -23.44
C ILE A 596 -21.00 -0.17 -23.27
N ASP A 597 -19.91 -0.65 -23.87
CA ASP A 597 -19.50 -2.04 -23.81
C ASP A 597 -19.31 -2.54 -22.38
N HIS A 598 -19.77 -3.76 -22.11
CA HIS A 598 -19.59 -4.46 -20.83
C HIS A 598 -20.02 -3.62 -19.60
N LEU A 599 -21.11 -2.85 -19.72
CA LEU A 599 -21.70 -2.12 -18.61
C LEU A 599 -22.88 -2.92 -18.01
N SER A 600 -22.76 -3.35 -16.76
CA SER A 600 -23.88 -4.03 -16.09
C SER A 600 -24.99 -3.05 -15.70
N ARG A 601 -26.24 -3.53 -15.62
CA ARG A 601 -27.37 -2.71 -15.17
C ARG A 601 -27.15 -2.10 -13.78
N ARG A 602 -26.52 -2.84 -12.87
CA ARG A 602 -26.16 -2.35 -11.52
C ARG A 602 -25.20 -1.17 -11.60
N GLN A 603 -24.13 -1.30 -12.40
CA GLN A 603 -23.15 -0.23 -12.59
C GLN A 603 -23.77 0.98 -13.26
N ALA A 604 -24.59 0.81 -14.30
CA ALA A 604 -25.27 1.92 -14.96
C ALA A 604 -26.15 2.73 -13.99
N LYS A 605 -26.94 2.04 -13.15
CA LYS A 605 -27.74 2.70 -12.10
C LYS A 605 -26.87 3.40 -11.06
N GLN A 606 -25.76 2.79 -10.66
CA GLN A 606 -24.82 3.38 -9.71
C GLN A 606 -24.16 4.66 -10.26
N ILE A 607 -23.74 4.64 -11.53
CA ILE A 607 -23.14 5.81 -12.20
C ILE A 607 -24.14 6.97 -12.23
N VAL A 608 -25.37 6.72 -12.67
CA VAL A 608 -26.41 7.78 -12.75
C VAL A 608 -26.76 8.32 -11.36
N SER A 609 -26.95 7.44 -10.37
CA SER A 609 -27.27 7.87 -8.99
C SER A 609 -26.14 8.64 -8.34
N SER A 610 -24.88 8.19 -8.49
CA SER A 610 -23.71 8.91 -7.99
C SER A 610 -23.55 10.27 -8.67
N ALA A 611 -23.77 10.35 -9.99
CA ALA A 611 -23.71 11.61 -10.71
C ALA A 611 -24.79 12.60 -10.25
N LYS A 612 -26.02 12.12 -9.99
CA LYS A 612 -27.10 12.93 -9.41
C LYS A 612 -26.75 13.44 -8.02
N LEU A 613 -26.21 12.57 -7.16
CA LEU A 613 -25.82 12.94 -5.81
C LEU A 613 -24.75 14.04 -5.80
N LEU A 614 -23.68 13.88 -6.58
CA LEU A 614 -22.63 14.89 -6.72
C LEU A 614 -23.15 16.24 -7.27
N LEU A 615 -24.16 16.18 -8.15
CA LEU A 615 -24.78 17.38 -8.70
C LEU A 615 -25.68 18.07 -7.66
N HIS A 616 -26.39 17.29 -6.84
CA HIS A 616 -27.16 17.81 -5.71
C HIS A 616 -26.26 18.45 -4.66
N GLU A 617 -25.17 17.80 -4.26
CA GLU A 617 -24.20 18.38 -3.30
C GLU A 617 -23.61 19.70 -3.83
N LYS A 618 -23.26 19.78 -5.12
CA LYS A 618 -22.81 21.03 -5.74
C LYS A 618 -23.89 22.10 -5.74
N ALA A 619 -25.15 21.73 -5.95
CA ALA A 619 -26.27 22.67 -5.91
C ALA A 619 -26.54 23.17 -4.49
N GLU A 620 -26.50 22.29 -3.49
CA GLU A 620 -26.64 22.63 -2.08
C GLU A 620 -25.52 23.56 -1.60
N ALA A 621 -24.26 23.28 -1.95
CA ALA A 621 -23.13 24.14 -1.60
C ALA A 621 -23.26 25.54 -2.22
N LEU A 622 -23.69 25.64 -3.48
CA LEU A 622 -23.96 26.93 -4.11
C LEU A 622 -25.15 27.65 -3.46
N GLN A 623 -26.16 26.91 -3.01
CA GLN A 623 -27.30 27.49 -2.31
C GLN A 623 -26.89 28.02 -0.93
N GLU A 624 -26.05 27.29 -0.20
CA GLU A 624 -25.49 27.75 1.08
C GLU A 624 -24.63 29.01 0.89
N GLU A 625 -23.81 29.05 -0.16
CA GLU A 625 -23.03 30.25 -0.52
C GLU A 625 -23.96 31.45 -0.85
N VAL A 626 -25.06 31.21 -1.57
CA VAL A 626 -26.08 32.24 -1.83
C VAL A 626 -26.74 32.70 -0.52
N GLU A 627 -27.10 31.78 0.36
CA GLU A 627 -27.68 32.11 1.66
C GLU A 627 -26.70 32.90 2.54
N GLU A 628 -25.41 32.58 2.52
CA GLU A 628 -24.37 33.33 3.22
C GLU A 628 -24.20 34.75 2.66
N LEU A 629 -24.20 34.90 1.33
CA LEU A 629 -24.14 36.20 0.67
C LEU A 629 -25.39 37.07 0.92
N LEU A 630 -26.55 36.44 1.13
CA LEU A 630 -27.81 37.13 1.45
C LEU A 630 -27.98 37.42 2.95
N ARG A 631 -27.17 36.82 3.84
CA ARG A 631 -27.20 37.15 5.27
C ARG A 631 -26.73 38.57 5.48
N LEU A 632 -27.46 39.31 6.31
CA LEU A 632 -27.02 40.62 6.77
C LEU A 632 -25.71 40.46 7.58
N PRO A 633 -24.64 41.19 7.23
CA PRO A 633 -23.41 41.18 8.01
C PRO A 633 -23.68 41.53 9.47
N SER A 634 -23.03 40.85 10.42
CA SER A 634 -23.19 41.12 11.85
C SER A 634 -22.64 42.49 12.28
N ASP A 635 -21.81 43.09 11.42
CA ASP A 635 -21.21 44.42 11.54
C ASP A 635 -21.96 45.49 10.73
N PHE A 636 -23.16 45.20 10.23
CA PHE A 636 -23.97 46.16 9.48
C PHE A 636 -24.30 47.38 10.36
N PRO A 637 -23.82 48.60 10.02
CA PRO A 637 -24.09 49.79 10.82
C PRO A 637 -25.56 50.19 10.68
N GLY A 638 -26.38 49.83 11.67
CA GLY A 638 -27.81 50.19 11.66
C GLY A 638 -28.72 49.49 12.67
N ILE A 639 -28.30 48.38 13.30
CA ILE A 639 -29.11 47.73 14.35
C ILE A 639 -28.53 48.13 15.71
N VAL A 640 -28.81 49.37 16.10
CA VAL A 640 -28.72 49.77 17.50
C VAL A 640 -29.76 48.95 18.26
N ALA A 641 -29.29 48.11 19.18
CA ALA A 641 -30.13 47.38 20.11
C ALA A 641 -31.00 48.36 20.91
N SER A 642 -32.27 48.52 20.52
CA SER A 642 -33.32 49.03 21.39
C SER A 642 -33.84 47.87 22.24
N SER A 643 -33.05 47.48 23.25
CA SER A 643 -33.52 46.65 24.34
C SER A 643 -33.16 47.30 25.67
N VAL A 644 -33.69 48.51 25.88
CA VAL A 644 -33.91 49.08 27.21
C VAL A 644 -35.32 49.64 27.18
N GLU A 645 -36.11 49.31 28.22
CA GLU A 645 -37.49 49.72 28.50
C GLU A 645 -38.63 48.87 27.90
N LYS A 646 -39.12 47.89 28.69
CA LYS A 646 -40.31 48.10 29.54
C LYS A 646 -40.59 46.89 30.45
N ALA A 647 -40.68 47.23 31.74
CA ALA A 647 -41.42 46.66 32.88
C ALA A 647 -41.90 45.21 32.84
#